data_AF-A0A958XL73-F1
#
_entry.id   AF-A0A958XL73-F1
#
_cell.length_a   1.000
_cell.length_b   1.000
_cell.length_c   1.000
_cell.angle_alpha   90.00
_cell.angle_beta   90.00
_cell.angle_gamma   90.00
#
_symmetry.space_group_name_H-M   'P 1'
#
loop_
_entity.id
_entity.type
_entity.pdbx_description
1 polymer ?
#
loop_
_entity_poly.entity_id
_entity_poly.type
_entity_poly.pdbx_seq_one_letter_code
_entity_poly.pdbx_strand_id
1 'polypeptide(L)'
;MKNLLPLFILIVFAIGEIQAQNCLPDGIVFSTQGAIDSFQIHFPGCTEIEGNVVITGADITKLDSLIVLTSIGGNLAISGAEKLINLEGLNHLAAIGDSLIVGESYSSKNKLLTNLQGLDSLTSVGKAVYIFNNPLLKSLSGLEGLSAINGALYIHMNDSLSSLSALDNVSYFGGAITVSYCPKITSVAIFDVVNKVHGSLMLRVFDALTSLNGLQNITAIEGDLTLSRINQLANLKDLANLELVGGTLTIENLDSLNDLTDLEHLAALNGLSLVLNDGLTALSGLEGLTTLNGSLYLSLNANLSSLDALDNITNFGGSISIIICPKITSLDILDVVNTVHGELYLLELEGLTSLHGLHNVTSVEGNLTLIGLEQLQNVEGLDNLQKVGGTLRIAENDSLLSLSNLHQLDSVYGTLNIGGALGKNLAYSAGNLRLQNLSGLESLAYIGKGITIAGNHGLKNLTGLNFPDSTNGYVLIVNNDELTSLSGMENVTAISGKLEISDNDQLQSFEGLDNLVSIGGDFQVGYHPYLSTDVLVIISAGNKSLTDFSHLEKLKTVSGFLEIRGNTALKSLSGIDNVQTLGGPLYISSNASLSVCAVQSICDYLDIPNSNASIAHNAVGCGSPAEVEMACLVPVQEAYTGQVGLHVFPNPGSGRFTLEGLDGGQLTVLDQLGRIRLEMAFAGSEIDLSELPAGVYYLQIRSGNQWAVERVLKQ
;
A
#
# COMPACT_ATOMS: atom_id res chain seq x y z
N MET A 1 30.53 -28.69 -110.08
CA MET A 1 30.25 -29.67 -109.02
C MET A 1 31.11 -29.33 -107.82
N LYS A 2 30.49 -29.23 -106.64
CA LYS A 2 31.10 -29.31 -105.30
C LYS A 2 31.68 -28.03 -104.68
N ASN A 3 31.08 -27.72 -103.53
CA ASN A 3 31.66 -27.33 -102.24
C ASN A 3 32.57 -26.09 -102.18
N LEU A 4 32.14 -25.10 -101.38
CA LEU A 4 32.94 -24.57 -100.27
C LEU A 4 32.07 -23.66 -99.38
N LEU A 5 32.12 -23.96 -98.08
CA LEU A 5 31.47 -23.28 -96.95
C LEU A 5 32.22 -21.95 -96.65
N PRO A 6 31.53 -20.85 -96.28
CA PRO A 6 32.16 -19.80 -95.50
C PRO A 6 31.62 -19.76 -94.06
N LEU A 7 32.58 -19.74 -93.14
CA LEU A 7 32.47 -19.55 -91.71
C LEU A 7 31.93 -18.14 -91.41
N PHE A 8 30.79 -18.02 -90.73
CA PHE A 8 30.33 -16.77 -90.11
C PHE A 8 30.50 -16.89 -88.59
N ILE A 9 31.38 -16.07 -88.03
CA ILE A 9 31.61 -15.95 -86.58
C ILE A 9 30.40 -15.22 -85.98
N LEU A 10 29.69 -15.91 -85.07
CA LEU A 10 28.61 -15.35 -84.28
C LEU A 10 29.21 -14.74 -82.99
N ILE A 11 29.16 -13.41 -82.87
CA ILE A 11 29.48 -12.72 -81.62
C ILE A 11 28.24 -12.80 -80.72
N VAL A 12 28.33 -13.58 -79.65
CA VAL A 12 27.33 -13.64 -78.57
C VAL A 12 27.61 -12.48 -77.63
N PHE A 13 26.74 -11.47 -77.60
CA PHE A 13 26.60 -10.58 -76.45
C PHE A 13 25.68 -11.28 -75.45
N ALA A 14 26.28 -11.84 -74.39
CA ALA A 14 25.55 -12.32 -73.23
C ALA A 14 25.00 -11.11 -72.47
N ILE A 15 23.70 -10.87 -72.59
CA ILE A 15 22.96 -10.00 -71.69
C ILE A 15 22.69 -10.86 -70.46
N GLY A 16 23.49 -10.66 -69.41
CA GLY A 16 23.21 -11.26 -68.11
C GLY A 16 21.99 -10.55 -67.51
N GLU A 17 20.93 -11.30 -67.24
CA GLU A 17 19.80 -10.85 -66.44
C GLU A 17 20.31 -10.49 -65.03
N ILE A 18 20.32 -9.19 -64.71
CA ILE A 18 20.55 -8.72 -63.34
C ILE A 18 19.24 -8.97 -62.59
N GLN A 19 19.18 -10.08 -61.88
CA GLN A 19 18.15 -10.30 -60.87
C GLN A 19 18.32 -9.19 -59.82
N ALA A 20 17.24 -8.46 -59.51
CA ALA A 20 17.22 -7.54 -58.38
C ALA A 20 17.47 -8.36 -57.11
N GLN A 21 18.67 -8.26 -56.56
CA GLN A 21 19.03 -8.94 -55.32
C GLN A 21 18.32 -8.22 -54.18
N ASN A 22 17.51 -8.94 -53.41
CA ASN A 22 16.91 -8.40 -52.17
C ASN A 22 18.01 -7.78 -51.32
N CYS A 23 17.92 -6.48 -51.07
CA CYS A 23 18.96 -5.80 -50.33
C CYS A 23 18.64 -5.83 -48.84
N LEU A 24 19.40 -6.69 -48.13
CA LEU A 24 19.44 -6.76 -46.67
C LEU A 24 18.04 -6.96 -46.03
N PRO A 25 17.34 -8.08 -46.31
CA PRO A 25 16.04 -8.41 -45.71
C PRO A 25 16.09 -8.49 -44.18
N ASP A 26 17.21 -8.94 -43.61
CA ASP A 26 17.41 -9.01 -42.16
C ASP A 26 17.89 -7.67 -41.56
N GLY A 27 18.21 -6.69 -42.40
CA GLY A 27 18.75 -5.40 -41.99
C GLY A 27 20.27 -5.36 -41.83
N ILE A 28 20.77 -4.28 -41.24
CA ILE A 28 22.20 -4.01 -41.04
C ILE A 28 22.45 -3.19 -39.77
N VAL A 29 23.58 -3.46 -39.09
CA VAL A 29 24.06 -2.71 -37.93
C VAL A 29 25.42 -2.08 -38.25
N PHE A 30 25.50 -0.76 -38.14
CA PHE A 30 26.72 0.03 -38.25
C PHE A 30 27.27 0.38 -36.87
N SER A 31 28.28 -0.37 -36.43
CA SER A 31 28.96 -0.15 -35.14
C SER A 31 30.29 0.58 -35.24
N THR A 32 30.76 0.92 -36.44
CA THR A 32 32.01 1.68 -36.67
C THR A 32 31.91 2.58 -37.90
N GLN A 33 32.72 3.64 -37.97
CA GLN A 33 32.77 4.50 -39.17
C GLN A 33 33.21 3.72 -40.42
N GLY A 34 34.16 2.78 -40.28
CA GLY A 34 34.62 1.95 -41.39
C GLY A 34 33.52 1.06 -41.99
N ALA A 35 32.55 0.63 -41.18
CA ALA A 35 31.40 -0.12 -41.69
C ALA A 35 30.50 0.75 -42.59
N ILE A 36 30.31 2.02 -42.25
CA ILE A 36 29.59 2.98 -43.09
C ILE A 36 30.38 3.25 -44.38
N ASP A 37 31.67 3.59 -44.25
CA ASP A 37 32.52 3.97 -45.38
C ASP A 37 32.65 2.86 -46.43
N SER A 38 32.45 1.60 -46.02
CA SER A 38 32.51 0.43 -46.90
C SER A 38 31.14 -0.09 -47.35
N PHE A 39 30.03 0.58 -47.01
CA PHE A 39 28.67 0.12 -47.32
C PHE A 39 28.49 -0.18 -48.81
N GLN A 40 28.77 0.79 -49.69
CA GLN A 40 28.60 0.61 -51.14
C GLN A 40 29.60 -0.35 -51.77
N ILE A 41 30.71 -0.65 -51.08
CA ILE A 41 31.70 -1.65 -51.52
C ILE A 41 31.12 -3.06 -51.30
N HIS A 42 30.48 -3.28 -50.16
CA HIS A 42 29.88 -4.57 -49.81
C HIS A 42 28.50 -4.79 -50.42
N PHE A 43 27.72 -3.72 -50.62
CA PHE A 43 26.34 -3.75 -51.14
C PHE A 43 26.16 -2.78 -52.32
N PRO A 44 26.87 -3.01 -53.45
CA PRO A 44 26.81 -2.13 -54.60
C PRO A 44 25.40 -2.08 -55.21
N GLY A 45 24.89 -0.86 -55.43
CA GLY A 45 23.57 -0.64 -56.02
C GLY A 45 22.39 -0.82 -55.06
N CYS A 46 22.64 -1.10 -53.77
CA CYS A 46 21.58 -1.12 -52.77
C CYS A 46 21.08 0.30 -52.45
N THR A 47 19.86 0.61 -52.90
CA THR A 47 19.16 1.86 -52.61
C THR A 47 18.01 1.68 -51.61
N GLU A 48 17.59 0.45 -51.37
CA GLU A 48 16.48 0.13 -50.47
C GLU A 48 16.91 -0.99 -49.53
N ILE A 49 16.91 -0.77 -48.22
CA ILE A 49 17.20 -1.81 -47.23
C ILE A 49 15.88 -2.39 -46.75
N GLU A 50 15.59 -3.66 -47.02
CA GLU A 50 14.31 -4.29 -46.67
C GLU A 50 14.11 -4.42 -45.14
N GLY A 51 15.19 -4.69 -44.39
CA GLY A 51 15.15 -4.85 -42.93
C GLY A 51 15.45 -3.58 -42.13
N ASN A 52 15.85 -3.77 -40.87
CA ASN A 52 16.18 -2.66 -39.96
C ASN A 52 17.58 -2.09 -40.24
N VAL A 53 17.75 -0.77 -40.09
CA VAL A 53 19.05 -0.10 -40.09
C VAL A 53 19.34 0.41 -38.69
N VAL A 54 20.44 -0.03 -38.10
CA VAL A 54 20.89 0.43 -36.76
C VAL A 54 22.25 1.10 -36.88
N ILE A 55 22.38 2.35 -36.42
CA ILE A 55 23.63 3.12 -36.40
C ILE A 55 23.98 3.38 -34.93
N THR A 56 25.09 2.80 -34.46
CA THR A 56 25.42 2.81 -33.02
C THR A 56 26.89 2.98 -32.63
N GLY A 57 27.81 3.01 -33.60
CA GLY A 57 29.23 3.23 -33.32
C GLY A 57 29.52 4.61 -32.72
N ALA A 58 30.12 4.66 -31.54
CA ALA A 58 30.54 5.91 -30.88
C ALA A 58 31.65 6.67 -31.65
N ASP A 59 32.35 5.99 -32.57
CA ASP A 59 33.34 6.57 -33.47
C ASP A 59 32.75 7.11 -34.78
N ILE A 60 31.46 6.87 -35.06
CA ILE A 60 30.79 7.35 -36.27
C ILE A 60 30.65 8.87 -36.20
N THR A 61 31.11 9.53 -37.26
CA THR A 61 31.15 11.00 -37.41
C THR A 61 30.34 11.50 -38.61
N LYS A 62 30.07 10.65 -39.60
CA LYS A 62 29.38 11.01 -40.85
C LYS A 62 28.74 9.80 -41.53
N LEU A 63 27.69 10.05 -42.32
CA LEU A 63 26.90 9.02 -43.00
C LEU A 63 27.05 9.04 -44.54
N ASP A 64 28.00 9.78 -45.11
CA ASP A 64 28.13 10.07 -46.55
C ASP A 64 27.90 8.87 -47.49
N SER A 65 28.36 7.67 -47.11
CA SER A 65 28.25 6.46 -47.95
C SER A 65 26.84 5.88 -48.02
N LEU A 66 25.91 6.36 -47.18
CA LEU A 66 24.51 5.97 -47.17
C LEU A 66 23.63 6.84 -48.09
N ILE A 67 24.22 7.81 -48.80
CA ILE A 67 23.49 8.81 -49.64
C ILE A 67 22.67 8.20 -50.77
N VAL A 68 22.91 6.93 -51.11
CA VAL A 68 22.14 6.21 -52.12
C VAL A 68 20.84 5.61 -51.60
N LEU A 69 20.64 5.58 -50.28
CA LEU A 69 19.44 5.02 -49.69
C LEU A 69 18.24 5.93 -49.96
N THR A 70 17.20 5.34 -50.52
CA THR A 70 15.91 5.96 -50.83
C THR A 70 14.79 5.44 -49.94
N SER A 71 14.90 4.22 -49.42
CA SER A 71 13.92 3.65 -48.48
C SER A 71 14.56 2.65 -47.51
N ILE A 72 13.94 2.53 -46.34
CA ILE A 72 14.20 1.48 -45.36
C ILE A 72 12.87 0.81 -45.04
N GLY A 73 12.76 -0.51 -45.26
CA GLY A 73 11.53 -1.27 -45.00
C GLY A 73 11.27 -1.50 -43.51
N GLY A 74 12.33 -1.64 -42.71
CA GLY A 74 12.24 -1.74 -41.25
C GLY A 74 12.38 -0.41 -40.52
N ASN A 75 12.94 -0.46 -39.32
CA ASN A 75 13.25 0.70 -38.49
C ASN A 75 14.56 1.36 -38.94
N LEU A 76 14.64 2.68 -38.82
CA LEU A 76 15.91 3.40 -38.77
C LEU A 76 16.19 3.79 -37.33
N ALA A 77 17.17 3.15 -36.70
CA ALA A 77 17.60 3.45 -35.34
C ALA A 77 19.00 4.07 -35.32
N ILE A 78 19.13 5.23 -34.69
CA ILE A 78 20.39 5.98 -34.55
C ILE A 78 20.59 6.26 -33.06
N SER A 79 21.39 5.47 -32.38
CA SER A 79 21.64 5.61 -30.93
C SER A 79 23.09 5.29 -30.57
N GLY A 80 23.70 6.05 -29.67
CA GLY A 80 25.09 5.85 -29.28
C GLY A 80 26.12 6.32 -30.31
N ALA A 81 25.70 7.00 -31.38
CA ALA A 81 26.59 7.66 -32.34
C ALA A 81 27.13 8.97 -31.74
N GLU A 82 27.96 8.85 -30.70
CA GLU A 82 28.31 9.96 -29.81
C GLU A 82 28.98 11.16 -30.49
N LYS A 83 29.64 10.94 -31.64
CA LYS A 83 30.35 11.97 -32.40
C LYS A 83 29.59 12.54 -33.59
N LEU A 84 28.42 11.98 -33.90
CA LEU A 84 27.60 12.40 -35.03
C LEU A 84 26.90 13.74 -34.70
N ILE A 85 26.98 14.72 -35.61
CA ILE A 85 26.48 16.10 -35.37
C ILE A 85 25.14 16.38 -36.07
N ASN A 86 24.92 15.74 -37.22
CA ASN A 86 23.70 15.75 -38.04
C ASN A 86 23.58 14.40 -38.77
N LEU A 87 22.57 14.23 -39.63
CA LEU A 87 22.31 13.00 -40.37
C LEU A 87 22.65 13.12 -41.87
N GLU A 88 23.49 14.09 -42.24
CA GLU A 88 23.92 14.27 -43.63
C GLU A 88 24.55 12.97 -44.17
N GLY A 89 24.14 12.61 -45.39
CA GLY A 89 24.36 11.27 -45.93
C GLY A 89 23.09 10.42 -46.00
N LEU A 90 21.97 10.84 -45.40
CA LEU A 90 20.65 10.20 -45.59
C LEU A 90 19.70 11.00 -46.49
N ASN A 91 20.20 12.04 -47.17
CA ASN A 91 19.38 13.10 -47.78
C ASN A 91 18.38 12.64 -48.85
N HIS A 92 18.52 11.43 -49.40
CA HIS A 92 17.59 10.87 -50.38
C HIS A 92 16.57 9.88 -49.78
N LEU A 93 16.64 9.62 -48.47
CA LEU A 93 15.74 8.71 -47.79
C LEU A 93 14.32 9.29 -47.77
N ALA A 94 13.44 8.71 -48.56
CA ALA A 94 12.08 9.19 -48.77
C ALA A 94 11.04 8.54 -47.85
N ALA A 95 11.30 7.30 -47.40
CA ALA A 95 10.37 6.53 -46.58
C ALA A 95 11.08 5.58 -45.59
N ILE A 96 10.48 5.43 -44.41
CA ILE A 96 10.80 4.40 -43.40
C ILE A 96 9.52 3.58 -43.17
N GLY A 97 9.58 2.28 -43.41
CA GLY A 97 8.43 1.38 -43.35
C GLY A 97 7.92 1.13 -41.93
N ASP A 98 8.82 1.06 -40.94
CA ASP A 98 8.46 0.96 -39.53
C ASP A 98 8.71 2.28 -38.79
N SER A 99 9.63 2.34 -37.83
CA SER A 99 9.84 3.50 -36.96
C SER A 99 11.16 4.22 -37.21
N LEU A 100 11.14 5.54 -37.06
CA LEU A 100 12.34 6.36 -36.91
C LEU A 100 12.66 6.47 -35.42
N ILE A 101 13.88 6.09 -35.03
CA ILE A 101 14.35 6.08 -33.65
C ILE A 101 15.66 6.86 -33.60
N VAL A 102 15.65 8.03 -32.95
CA VAL A 102 16.82 8.89 -32.77
C VAL A 102 17.10 9.06 -31.28
N GLY A 103 18.17 8.41 -30.83
CA GLY A 103 18.58 8.29 -29.44
C GLY A 103 18.00 7.05 -28.76
N GLU A 104 18.21 6.93 -27.44
CA GLU A 104 17.86 5.75 -26.66
C GLU A 104 17.66 6.09 -25.17
N SER A 105 16.90 5.28 -24.42
CA SER A 105 16.43 5.60 -23.06
C SER A 105 17.53 5.48 -22.01
N TYR A 106 18.68 4.88 -22.37
CA TYR A 106 19.76 4.55 -21.45
C TYR A 106 21.06 5.33 -21.77
N SER A 107 22.22 4.73 -21.50
CA SER A 107 23.54 5.36 -21.64
C SER A 107 23.96 5.69 -23.08
N SER A 108 23.28 5.14 -24.09
CA SER A 108 23.65 5.21 -25.51
C SER A 108 23.06 6.45 -26.21
N LYS A 109 23.37 7.64 -25.68
CA LYS A 109 22.88 8.92 -26.24
C LYS A 109 23.71 9.42 -27.43
N ASN A 110 23.07 10.10 -28.38
CA ASN A 110 23.79 10.84 -29.42
C ASN A 110 24.26 12.19 -28.85
N LYS A 111 25.42 12.17 -28.18
CA LYS A 111 25.91 13.29 -27.36
C LYS A 111 26.09 14.61 -28.11
N LEU A 112 26.48 14.54 -29.39
CA LEU A 112 26.80 15.71 -30.21
C LEU A 112 25.76 16.05 -31.29
N LEU A 113 24.68 15.28 -31.41
CA LEU A 113 23.65 15.51 -32.43
C LEU A 113 22.95 16.83 -32.15
N THR A 114 22.96 17.75 -33.13
CA THR A 114 22.42 19.12 -32.97
C THR A 114 21.16 19.38 -33.78
N ASN A 115 20.96 18.65 -34.88
CA ASN A 115 19.76 18.65 -35.72
C ASN A 115 19.65 17.29 -36.45
N LEU A 116 18.58 17.11 -37.23
CA LEU A 116 18.30 15.91 -38.02
C LEU A 116 18.50 16.13 -39.53
N GLN A 117 19.20 17.21 -39.92
CA GLN A 117 19.46 17.57 -41.32
C GLN A 117 20.12 16.37 -42.00
N GLY A 118 19.65 16.00 -43.17
CA GLY A 118 19.89 14.67 -43.72
C GLY A 118 18.63 13.85 -43.92
N LEU A 119 17.53 14.16 -43.22
CA LEU A 119 16.24 13.49 -43.43
C LEU A 119 15.27 14.32 -44.29
N ASP A 120 15.74 15.37 -44.97
CA ASP A 120 14.92 16.41 -45.58
C ASP A 120 13.93 15.88 -46.66
N SER A 121 14.24 14.72 -47.25
CA SER A 121 13.38 14.05 -48.24
C SER A 121 12.35 13.09 -47.62
N LEU A 122 12.41 12.84 -46.32
CA LEU A 122 11.56 11.86 -45.64
C LEU A 122 10.13 12.39 -45.58
N THR A 123 9.20 11.68 -46.23
CA THR A 123 7.80 12.13 -46.35
C THR A 123 6.83 11.38 -45.44
N SER A 124 7.19 10.15 -45.05
CA SER A 124 6.35 9.28 -44.22
C SER A 124 7.18 8.31 -43.36
N VAL A 125 6.63 8.01 -42.19
CA VAL A 125 7.10 6.94 -41.28
C VAL A 125 5.90 6.04 -40.99
N GLY A 126 6.05 4.75 -41.30
CA GLY A 126 4.91 3.82 -41.31
C GLY A 126 4.37 3.45 -39.93
N LYS A 127 5.20 3.52 -38.87
CA LYS A 127 4.79 3.33 -37.49
C LYS A 127 5.07 4.59 -36.68
N ALA A 128 6.16 4.65 -35.91
CA ALA A 128 6.35 5.69 -34.91
C ALA A 128 7.62 6.51 -35.11
N VAL A 129 7.60 7.75 -34.60
CA VAL A 129 8.78 8.62 -34.54
C VAL A 129 9.16 8.79 -33.08
N TYR A 130 10.33 8.27 -32.71
CA TYR A 130 10.91 8.40 -31.38
C TYR A 130 12.16 9.27 -31.45
N ILE A 131 12.16 10.39 -30.75
CA ILE A 131 13.31 11.30 -30.65
C ILE A 131 13.58 11.55 -29.17
N PHE A 132 14.56 10.89 -28.60
CA PHE A 132 14.74 10.93 -27.15
C PHE A 132 16.19 10.86 -26.69
N ASN A 133 16.48 11.57 -25.60
CA ASN A 133 17.80 11.59 -24.96
C ASN A 133 18.93 12.10 -25.89
N ASN A 134 18.67 13.19 -26.64
CA ASN A 134 19.68 13.88 -27.44
C ASN A 134 19.95 15.27 -26.84
N PRO A 135 20.87 15.39 -25.85
CA PRO A 135 20.96 16.58 -24.99
C PRO A 135 21.38 17.87 -25.71
N LEU A 136 22.05 17.78 -26.86
CA LEU A 136 22.46 18.92 -27.68
C LEU A 136 21.56 19.15 -28.91
N LEU A 137 20.51 18.35 -29.10
CA LEU A 137 19.57 18.51 -30.22
C LEU A 137 18.80 19.81 -30.02
N LYS A 138 19.03 20.80 -30.89
CA LYS A 138 18.42 22.13 -30.79
C LYS A 138 17.15 22.26 -31.61
N SER A 139 17.06 21.49 -32.69
CA SER A 139 16.00 21.57 -33.69
C SER A 139 15.75 20.19 -34.29
N LEU A 140 14.52 19.94 -34.72
CA LEU A 140 14.15 18.78 -35.53
C LEU A 140 14.35 19.01 -37.04
N SER A 141 15.03 20.09 -37.43
CA SER A 141 15.30 20.39 -38.83
C SER A 141 15.95 19.21 -39.52
N GLY A 142 15.49 18.91 -40.73
CA GLY A 142 15.59 17.63 -41.40
C GLY A 142 14.26 16.88 -41.50
N LEU A 143 13.24 17.20 -40.68
CA LEU A 143 11.93 16.53 -40.73
C LEU A 143 10.83 17.31 -41.45
N GLU A 144 11.16 18.44 -42.08
CA GLU A 144 10.20 19.34 -42.75
C GLU A 144 9.41 18.65 -43.88
N GLY A 145 9.94 17.57 -44.45
CA GLY A 145 9.26 16.78 -45.48
C GLY A 145 8.13 15.89 -44.96
N LEU A 146 8.07 15.61 -43.64
CA LEU A 146 7.09 14.69 -43.08
C LEU A 146 5.67 15.24 -43.20
N SER A 147 4.80 14.44 -43.81
CA SER A 147 3.38 14.79 -44.02
C SER A 147 2.42 14.00 -43.13
N ALA A 148 2.84 12.82 -42.66
CA ALA A 148 2.06 11.93 -41.81
C ALA A 148 2.98 11.08 -40.91
N ILE A 149 2.51 10.84 -39.68
CA ILE A 149 3.06 9.86 -38.74
C ILE A 149 1.92 8.88 -38.42
N ASN A 150 2.00 7.66 -38.96
CA ASN A 150 0.89 6.70 -38.91
C ASN A 150 0.70 6.05 -37.53
N GLY A 151 1.65 6.22 -36.61
CA GLY A 151 1.61 5.71 -35.24
C GLY A 151 1.99 6.82 -34.25
N ALA A 152 2.78 6.45 -33.23
CA ALA A 152 3.08 7.37 -32.13
C ALA A 152 4.16 8.41 -32.48
N LEU A 153 4.01 9.63 -31.95
CA LEU A 153 5.07 10.62 -31.87
C LEU A 153 5.56 10.68 -30.42
N TYR A 154 6.84 10.43 -30.19
CA TYR A 154 7.44 10.43 -28.86
C TYR A 154 8.72 11.26 -28.84
N ILE A 155 8.67 12.42 -28.18
CA ILE A 155 9.80 13.33 -28.01
C ILE A 155 10.09 13.46 -26.51
N HIS A 156 11.26 13.03 -26.06
CA HIS A 156 11.54 12.91 -24.63
C HIS A 156 13.00 13.23 -24.26
N MET A 157 13.25 13.99 -23.20
CA MET A 157 14.61 14.29 -22.72
C MET A 157 15.52 14.89 -23.80
N ASN A 158 15.04 15.93 -24.49
CA ASN A 158 15.86 16.71 -25.42
C ASN A 158 16.05 18.13 -24.87
N ASP A 159 16.92 18.26 -23.86
CA ASP A 159 17.07 19.47 -23.03
C ASP A 159 17.38 20.76 -23.82
N SER A 160 17.98 20.63 -25.00
CA SER A 160 18.32 21.75 -25.87
C SER A 160 17.27 22.07 -26.92
N LEU A 161 16.26 21.22 -27.10
CA LEU A 161 15.28 21.34 -28.17
C LEU A 161 14.36 22.52 -27.88
N SER A 162 14.33 23.50 -28.78
CA SER A 162 13.58 24.74 -28.58
C SER A 162 12.37 24.90 -29.49
N SER A 163 12.22 24.06 -30.54
CA SER A 163 11.10 24.15 -31.48
C SER A 163 10.73 22.78 -32.04
N LEU A 164 9.45 22.58 -32.28
CA LEU A 164 8.88 21.44 -33.00
C LEU A 164 8.52 21.78 -34.46
N SER A 165 8.75 23.02 -34.91
CA SER A 165 8.27 23.55 -36.20
C SER A 165 8.69 22.78 -37.45
N ALA A 166 9.71 21.92 -37.36
CA ALA A 166 10.04 21.03 -38.47
C ALA A 166 8.93 19.99 -38.74
N LEU A 167 7.96 19.83 -37.84
CA LEU A 167 6.80 18.94 -37.99
C LEU A 167 5.53 19.69 -38.40
N ASP A 168 5.59 20.98 -38.75
CA ASP A 168 4.40 21.79 -39.10
C ASP A 168 3.61 21.24 -40.30
N ASN A 169 4.25 20.42 -41.15
CA ASN A 169 3.61 19.80 -42.31
C ASN A 169 2.90 18.46 -41.98
N VAL A 170 3.01 17.96 -40.75
CA VAL A 170 2.38 16.70 -40.33
C VAL A 170 0.89 16.94 -40.10
N SER A 171 0.07 16.44 -41.02
CA SER A 171 -1.39 16.60 -40.98
C SER A 171 -2.13 15.45 -40.31
N TYR A 172 -1.42 14.37 -39.97
CA TYR A 172 -2.00 13.16 -39.40
C TYR A 172 -1.07 12.51 -38.37
N PHE A 173 -1.62 12.29 -37.17
CA PHE A 173 -1.00 11.52 -36.09
C PHE A 173 -1.88 10.31 -35.78
N GLY A 174 -1.46 9.11 -36.19
CA GLY A 174 -2.25 7.89 -36.08
C GLY A 174 -2.21 7.21 -34.71
N GLY A 175 -1.41 7.70 -33.77
CA GLY A 175 -1.26 7.14 -32.43
C GLY A 175 -1.09 8.18 -31.33
N ALA A 176 -0.54 7.74 -30.19
CA ALA A 176 -0.30 8.62 -29.05
C ALA A 176 0.79 9.66 -29.36
N ILE A 177 0.61 10.86 -28.81
CA ILE A 177 1.52 11.98 -28.91
C ILE A 177 2.07 12.25 -27.52
N THR A 178 3.38 12.13 -27.35
CA THR A 178 4.06 12.43 -26.08
C THR A 178 5.22 13.37 -26.34
N VAL A 179 5.17 14.55 -25.73
CA VAL A 179 6.31 15.48 -25.67
C VAL A 179 6.60 15.74 -24.21
N SER A 180 7.79 15.36 -23.76
CA SER A 180 8.15 15.46 -22.35
C SER A 180 9.62 15.77 -22.08
N TYR A 181 9.92 16.39 -20.94
CA TYR A 181 11.29 16.75 -20.56
C TYR A 181 12.02 17.50 -21.69
N CYS A 182 11.36 18.54 -22.21
CA CYS A 182 11.87 19.41 -23.28
C CYS A 182 11.74 20.88 -22.84
N PRO A 183 12.51 21.30 -21.82
CA PRO A 183 12.26 22.52 -21.06
C PRO A 183 12.35 23.82 -21.88
N LYS A 184 13.04 23.81 -23.03
CA LYS A 184 13.22 24.99 -23.90
C LYS A 184 12.15 25.14 -24.98
N ILE A 185 11.24 24.19 -25.14
CA ILE A 185 10.13 24.33 -26.09
C ILE A 185 9.17 25.41 -25.60
N THR A 186 8.85 26.36 -26.48
CA THR A 186 7.97 27.50 -26.19
C THR A 186 6.62 27.42 -26.92
N SER A 187 6.42 26.44 -27.81
CA SER A 187 5.20 26.31 -28.61
C SER A 187 4.93 24.86 -28.99
N VAL A 188 3.64 24.51 -29.06
CA VAL A 188 3.11 23.23 -29.56
C VAL A 188 2.23 23.43 -30.80
N ALA A 189 2.50 24.49 -31.58
CA ALA A 189 1.74 24.88 -32.77
C ALA A 189 1.62 23.80 -33.85
N ILE A 190 2.46 22.75 -33.79
CA ILE A 190 2.41 21.58 -34.68
C ILE A 190 1.05 20.88 -34.69
N PHE A 191 0.19 21.12 -33.70
CA PHE A 191 -1.12 20.50 -33.60
C PHE A 191 -2.26 21.35 -34.18
N ASP A 192 -1.98 22.56 -34.68
CA ASP A 192 -3.03 23.50 -35.15
C ASP A 192 -3.83 22.95 -36.34
N VAL A 193 -3.24 22.01 -37.08
CA VAL A 193 -3.88 21.36 -38.23
C VAL A 193 -4.78 20.18 -37.86
N VAL A 194 -4.79 19.77 -36.59
CA VAL A 194 -5.43 18.54 -36.13
C VAL A 194 -6.70 18.87 -35.34
N ASN A 195 -7.83 18.30 -35.73
CA ASN A 195 -9.09 18.46 -35.00
C ASN A 195 -9.36 17.36 -33.98
N LYS A 196 -8.64 16.24 -34.08
CA LYS A 196 -8.84 15.04 -33.27
C LYS A 196 -7.54 14.28 -33.07
N VAL A 197 -7.25 13.89 -31.82
CA VAL A 197 -6.13 13.00 -31.49
C VAL A 197 -6.65 11.57 -31.35
N HIS A 198 -6.14 10.64 -32.15
CA HIS A 198 -6.58 9.24 -32.16
C HIS A 198 -6.01 8.39 -31.00
N GLY A 199 -4.96 8.86 -30.34
CA GLY A 199 -4.41 8.26 -29.13
C GLY A 199 -4.50 9.21 -27.93
N SER A 200 -3.59 9.02 -26.98
CA SER A 200 -3.41 9.96 -25.86
C SER A 200 -2.53 11.15 -26.28
N LEU A 201 -2.79 12.33 -25.69
CA LEU A 201 -1.94 13.50 -25.78
C LEU A 201 -1.29 13.76 -24.41
N MET A 202 0.04 13.69 -24.35
CA MET A 202 0.81 13.88 -23.13
C MET A 202 1.86 14.97 -23.31
N LEU A 203 1.70 16.07 -22.56
CA LEU A 203 2.62 17.20 -22.49
C LEU A 203 3.16 17.32 -21.06
N ARG A 204 4.46 17.06 -20.85
CA ARG A 204 5.04 17.04 -19.50
C ARG A 204 6.39 17.75 -19.37
N VAL A 205 6.61 18.44 -18.26
CA VAL A 205 7.92 19.02 -17.90
C VAL A 205 8.40 20.01 -18.98
N PHE A 206 7.76 21.18 -18.97
CA PHE A 206 8.10 22.33 -19.81
C PHE A 206 8.34 23.56 -18.92
N ASP A 207 9.56 24.11 -18.99
CA ASP A 207 9.92 25.29 -18.20
C ASP A 207 9.58 26.60 -18.92
N ALA A 208 9.58 26.59 -20.27
CA ALA A 208 9.41 27.78 -21.11
C ALA A 208 8.05 27.88 -21.83
N LEU A 209 7.20 26.85 -21.75
CA LEU A 209 5.90 26.82 -22.40
C LEU A 209 4.87 27.61 -21.58
N THR A 210 4.33 28.68 -22.15
CA THR A 210 3.39 29.61 -21.47
C THR A 210 1.95 29.53 -21.98
N SER A 211 1.73 28.87 -23.12
CA SER A 211 0.42 28.68 -23.74
C SER A 211 0.39 27.36 -24.49
N LEU A 212 -0.80 26.79 -24.65
CA LEU A 212 -1.03 25.59 -25.45
C LEU A 212 -1.41 25.94 -26.89
N ASN A 213 -0.94 27.09 -27.39
CA ASN A 213 -1.21 27.53 -28.75
C ASN A 213 -0.77 26.44 -29.74
N GLY A 214 -1.71 26.04 -30.61
CA GLY A 214 -1.64 24.83 -31.42
C GLY A 214 -2.76 23.84 -31.11
N LEU A 215 -3.36 23.88 -29.91
CA LEU A 215 -4.43 22.92 -29.55
C LEU A 215 -5.85 23.45 -29.83
N GLN A 216 -6.01 24.67 -30.34
CA GLN A 216 -7.31 25.37 -30.39
C GLN A 216 -8.35 24.67 -31.26
N ASN A 217 -7.93 23.89 -32.25
CA ASN A 217 -8.83 23.20 -33.17
C ASN A 217 -9.21 21.79 -32.69
N ILE A 218 -8.60 21.30 -31.60
CA ILE A 218 -8.88 19.96 -31.08
C ILE A 218 -10.24 19.96 -30.40
N THR A 219 -11.12 19.08 -30.89
CA THR A 219 -12.46 18.84 -30.35
C THR A 219 -12.55 17.51 -29.60
N ALA A 220 -11.69 16.55 -29.92
CA ALA A 220 -11.70 15.25 -29.27
C ALA A 220 -10.30 14.63 -29.15
N ILE A 221 -10.05 13.99 -28.02
CA ILE A 221 -8.91 13.12 -27.77
C ILE A 221 -9.48 11.74 -27.44
N GLU A 222 -9.19 10.72 -28.25
CA GLU A 222 -9.76 9.37 -28.05
C GLU A 222 -9.14 8.64 -26.86
N GLY A 223 -7.88 8.95 -26.51
CA GLY A 223 -7.18 8.44 -25.34
C GLY A 223 -7.17 9.42 -24.16
N ASP A 224 -6.08 9.39 -23.38
CA ASP A 224 -5.87 10.27 -22.23
C ASP A 224 -5.38 11.65 -22.67
N LEU A 225 -5.74 12.68 -21.90
CA LEU A 225 -5.09 14.00 -21.97
C LEU A 225 -4.29 14.20 -20.68
N THR A 226 -2.97 14.33 -20.79
CA THR A 226 -2.09 14.61 -19.64
C THR A 226 -1.34 15.91 -19.83
N LEU A 227 -1.56 16.86 -18.92
CA LEU A 227 -0.79 18.08 -18.76
C LEU A 227 -0.09 18.03 -17.40
N SER A 228 1.24 18.00 -17.37
CA SER A 228 1.98 17.83 -16.11
C SER A 228 3.23 18.69 -16.04
N ARG A 229 3.45 19.44 -14.95
CA ARG A 229 4.68 20.25 -14.75
C ARG A 229 4.94 21.22 -15.90
N ILE A 230 3.94 22.04 -16.23
CA ILE A 230 4.01 23.12 -17.22
C ILE A 230 3.90 24.44 -16.45
N ASN A 231 4.95 24.77 -15.71
CA ASN A 231 4.88 25.70 -14.57
C ASN A 231 4.42 27.12 -14.92
N GLN A 232 4.54 27.54 -16.19
CA GLN A 232 4.18 28.88 -16.65
C GLN A 232 2.80 28.94 -17.33
N LEU A 233 2.06 27.82 -17.39
CA LEU A 233 0.74 27.77 -18.02
C LEU A 233 -0.32 28.31 -17.06
N ALA A 234 -0.92 29.45 -17.41
CA ALA A 234 -1.85 30.17 -16.53
C ALA A 234 -3.34 29.89 -16.81
N ASN A 235 -3.68 29.34 -17.97
CA ASN A 235 -5.04 29.02 -18.40
C ASN A 235 -5.02 27.92 -19.47
N LEU A 236 -6.20 27.39 -19.80
CA LEU A 236 -6.40 26.33 -20.78
C LEU A 236 -7.19 26.81 -22.00
N LYS A 237 -7.21 28.12 -22.29
CA LYS A 237 -8.02 28.73 -23.38
C LYS A 237 -7.82 28.08 -24.75
N ASP A 238 -6.64 27.54 -24.98
CA ASP A 238 -6.31 26.87 -26.24
C ASP A 238 -6.92 25.44 -26.31
N LEU A 239 -7.67 25.01 -25.28
CA LEU A 239 -8.50 23.80 -25.23
C LEU A 239 -10.00 24.12 -25.17
N ALA A 240 -10.42 25.38 -25.37
CA ALA A 240 -11.82 25.80 -25.26
C ALA A 240 -12.81 25.06 -26.18
N ASN A 241 -12.33 24.43 -27.25
CA ASN A 241 -13.17 23.64 -28.16
C ASN A 241 -13.18 22.14 -27.84
N LEU A 242 -12.51 21.69 -26.77
CA LEU A 242 -12.41 20.29 -26.41
C LEU A 242 -13.73 19.80 -25.82
N GLU A 243 -14.38 18.86 -26.50
CA GLU A 243 -15.68 18.29 -26.12
C GLU A 243 -15.56 16.90 -25.50
N LEU A 244 -14.51 16.15 -25.86
CA LEU A 244 -14.32 14.75 -25.46
C LEU A 244 -12.86 14.43 -25.12
N VAL A 245 -12.66 13.80 -23.97
CA VAL A 245 -11.49 12.97 -23.66
C VAL A 245 -11.98 11.56 -23.38
N GLY A 246 -11.70 10.63 -24.29
CA GLY A 246 -12.15 9.23 -24.20
C GLY A 246 -11.47 8.45 -23.08
N GLY A 247 -10.30 8.90 -22.63
CA GLY A 247 -9.58 8.38 -21.48
C GLY A 247 -9.68 9.29 -20.24
N THR A 248 -8.57 9.36 -19.51
CA THR A 248 -8.44 10.18 -18.30
C THR A 248 -7.96 11.58 -18.66
N LEU A 249 -8.62 12.60 -18.12
CA LEU A 249 -8.06 13.95 -18.03
C LEU A 249 -7.15 14.03 -16.80
N THR A 250 -5.85 14.18 -17.02
CA THR A 250 -4.84 14.34 -15.98
C THR A 250 -4.23 15.74 -16.03
N ILE A 251 -4.40 16.49 -14.95
CA ILE A 251 -3.74 17.78 -14.73
C ILE A 251 -2.90 17.65 -13.45
N GLU A 252 -1.58 17.78 -13.58
CA GLU A 252 -0.64 17.56 -12.48
C GLU A 252 0.37 18.71 -12.36
N ASN A 253 0.52 19.31 -11.17
CA ASN A 253 1.58 20.27 -10.92
C ASN A 253 1.55 21.44 -11.92
N LEU A 254 0.37 22.04 -12.09
CA LEU A 254 0.18 23.26 -12.87
C LEU A 254 -0.12 24.43 -11.92
N ASP A 255 0.81 24.75 -11.01
CA ASP A 255 0.59 25.72 -9.92
C ASP A 255 0.15 27.13 -10.36
N SER A 256 0.44 27.52 -11.62
CA SER A 256 0.00 28.80 -12.20
C SER A 256 -1.44 28.79 -12.71
N LEU A 257 -2.07 27.62 -12.84
CA LEU A 257 -3.43 27.44 -13.29
C LEU A 257 -4.40 27.64 -12.13
N ASN A 258 -5.29 28.62 -12.25
CA ASN A 258 -6.19 29.02 -11.15
C ASN A 258 -7.62 28.46 -11.27
N ASP A 259 -8.03 28.10 -12.49
CA ASP A 259 -9.35 27.56 -12.78
C ASP A 259 -9.31 26.69 -14.04
N LEU A 260 -10.41 26.00 -14.33
CA LEU A 260 -10.59 25.14 -15.51
C LEU A 260 -11.66 25.71 -16.44
N THR A 261 -12.00 27.00 -16.37
CA THR A 261 -13.15 27.61 -17.06
C THR A 261 -13.13 27.39 -18.57
N ASP A 262 -11.94 27.29 -19.14
CA ASP A 262 -11.74 26.98 -20.56
C ASP A 262 -12.09 25.53 -20.95
N LEU A 263 -12.60 24.69 -20.04
CA LEU A 263 -13.03 23.31 -20.32
C LEU A 263 -14.56 23.13 -20.32
N GLU A 264 -15.33 24.22 -20.38
CA GLU A 264 -16.80 24.23 -20.23
C GLU A 264 -17.58 23.36 -21.23
N HIS A 265 -16.96 22.98 -22.35
CA HIS A 265 -17.56 22.13 -23.38
C HIS A 265 -17.33 20.62 -23.17
N LEU A 266 -16.52 20.21 -22.19
CA LEU A 266 -16.35 18.81 -21.86
C LEU A 266 -17.66 18.23 -21.31
N ALA A 267 -18.23 17.26 -22.03
CA ALA A 267 -19.49 16.62 -21.64
C ALA A 267 -19.29 15.27 -20.92
N ALA A 268 -18.20 14.58 -21.22
CA ALA A 268 -17.92 13.24 -20.70
C ALA A 268 -16.41 12.97 -20.61
N LEU A 269 -16.03 12.22 -19.58
CA LEU A 269 -14.68 11.71 -19.35
C LEU A 269 -14.74 10.23 -18.96
N ASN A 270 -13.71 9.47 -19.28
CA ASN A 270 -13.52 8.19 -18.60
C ASN A 270 -12.93 8.40 -17.20
N GLY A 271 -11.92 9.25 -17.02
CA GLY A 271 -11.37 9.52 -15.69
C GLY A 271 -11.03 11.00 -15.48
N LEU A 272 -10.99 11.43 -14.22
CA LEU A 272 -10.53 12.76 -13.83
C LEU A 272 -9.45 12.62 -12.76
N SER A 273 -8.25 13.10 -13.05
CA SER A 273 -7.11 13.07 -12.14
C SER A 273 -6.50 14.45 -11.98
N LEU A 274 -6.68 15.08 -10.82
CA LEU A 274 -6.13 16.40 -10.49
C LEU A 274 -5.17 16.27 -9.32
N VAL A 275 -3.88 16.53 -9.56
CA VAL A 275 -2.82 16.28 -8.58
C VAL A 275 -1.89 17.48 -8.43
N LEU A 276 -1.59 17.92 -7.19
CA LEU A 276 -0.62 19.00 -6.96
C LEU A 276 -0.96 20.29 -7.71
N ASN A 277 -2.24 20.69 -7.82
CA ASN A 277 -2.62 21.94 -8.47
C ASN A 277 -3.05 22.97 -7.44
N ASP A 278 -2.08 23.50 -6.70
CA ASP A 278 -2.34 24.40 -5.57
C ASP A 278 -2.97 25.74 -5.98
N GLY A 279 -2.96 26.11 -7.26
CA GLY A 279 -3.67 27.28 -7.78
C GLY A 279 -5.20 27.10 -7.82
N LEU A 280 -5.69 25.86 -7.93
CA LEU A 280 -7.11 25.58 -8.04
C LEU A 280 -7.82 25.75 -6.69
N THR A 281 -8.90 26.54 -6.69
CA THR A 281 -9.76 26.73 -5.51
C THR A 281 -11.12 26.05 -5.64
N ALA A 282 -11.55 25.82 -6.89
CA ALA A 282 -12.76 25.10 -7.29
C ALA A 282 -12.49 24.43 -8.65
N LEU A 283 -13.43 23.59 -9.09
CA LEU A 283 -13.38 22.90 -10.38
C LEU A 283 -14.16 23.61 -11.49
N SER A 284 -14.37 24.93 -11.34
CA SER A 284 -15.13 25.74 -12.30
C SER A 284 -14.64 25.57 -13.73
N GLY A 285 -15.57 25.38 -14.66
CA GLY A 285 -15.33 24.95 -16.03
C GLY A 285 -15.65 23.49 -16.30
N LEU A 286 -15.90 22.67 -15.28
CA LEU A 286 -16.31 21.27 -15.45
C LEU A 286 -17.82 21.03 -15.32
N GLU A 287 -18.63 22.10 -15.23
CA GLU A 287 -20.09 22.04 -15.06
C GLU A 287 -20.81 21.30 -16.20
N GLY A 288 -20.19 21.22 -17.38
CA GLY A 288 -20.73 20.47 -18.53
C GLY A 288 -20.69 18.94 -18.37
N LEU A 289 -19.91 18.42 -17.41
CA LEU A 289 -19.75 16.97 -17.23
C LEU A 289 -21.02 16.32 -16.72
N THR A 290 -21.50 15.32 -17.46
CA THR A 290 -22.71 14.54 -17.08
C THR A 290 -22.39 13.08 -16.73
N THR A 291 -21.23 12.59 -17.15
CA THR A 291 -20.79 11.21 -16.93
C THR A 291 -19.28 11.13 -16.66
N LEU A 292 -18.91 10.35 -15.65
CA LEU A 292 -17.53 9.95 -15.34
C LEU A 292 -17.47 8.42 -15.24
N ASN A 293 -17.10 7.74 -16.33
CA ASN A 293 -17.23 6.28 -16.43
C ASN A 293 -16.20 5.48 -15.61
N GLY A 294 -15.14 6.15 -15.16
CA GLY A 294 -14.03 5.59 -14.41
C GLY A 294 -13.79 6.42 -13.15
N SER A 295 -12.52 6.59 -12.77
CA SER A 295 -12.19 7.08 -11.43
C SER A 295 -12.14 8.60 -11.33
N LEU A 296 -12.59 9.11 -10.18
CA LEU A 296 -12.29 10.45 -9.67
C LEU A 296 -11.07 10.36 -8.75
N TYR A 297 -9.98 11.02 -9.11
CA TYR A 297 -8.74 11.05 -8.33
C TYR A 297 -8.31 12.50 -8.08
N LEU A 298 -8.48 12.97 -6.85
CA LEU A 298 -8.04 14.28 -6.39
C LEU A 298 -6.97 14.08 -5.33
N SER A 299 -5.77 14.63 -5.55
CA SER A 299 -4.67 14.43 -4.61
C SER A 299 -3.81 15.68 -4.44
N LEU A 300 -3.49 16.04 -3.20
CA LEU A 300 -2.53 17.11 -2.88
C LEU A 300 -2.92 18.46 -3.53
N ASN A 301 -4.20 18.85 -3.48
CA ASN A 301 -4.64 20.15 -3.97
C ASN A 301 -4.97 21.04 -2.76
N ALA A 302 -3.98 21.76 -2.23
CA ALA A 302 -4.04 22.37 -0.90
C ALA A 302 -5.11 23.48 -0.78
N ASN A 303 -5.51 24.09 -1.90
CA ASN A 303 -6.47 25.19 -1.93
C ASN A 303 -7.85 24.81 -2.46
N LEU A 304 -8.03 23.58 -2.96
CA LEU A 304 -9.29 23.13 -3.53
C LEU A 304 -10.35 23.00 -2.43
N SER A 305 -11.43 23.76 -2.55
CA SER A 305 -12.45 23.91 -1.50
C SER A 305 -13.85 23.47 -1.91
N SER A 306 -14.13 23.38 -3.20
CA SER A 306 -15.45 23.04 -3.74
C SER A 306 -15.32 22.09 -4.93
N LEU A 307 -16.25 21.13 -4.99
CA LEU A 307 -16.40 20.16 -6.06
C LEU A 307 -17.67 20.40 -6.90
N ASP A 308 -18.45 21.43 -6.59
CA ASP A 308 -19.82 21.69 -7.09
C ASP A 308 -19.93 21.71 -8.62
N ALA A 309 -18.82 22.01 -9.33
CA ALA A 309 -18.79 21.91 -10.78
C ALA A 309 -19.03 20.47 -11.30
N LEU A 310 -18.97 19.46 -10.43
CA LEU A 310 -19.27 18.06 -10.75
C LEU A 310 -20.70 17.64 -10.42
N ASP A 311 -21.57 18.55 -9.93
CA ASP A 311 -22.95 18.24 -9.50
C ASP A 311 -23.85 17.67 -10.61
N ASN A 312 -23.51 17.96 -11.88
CA ASN A 312 -24.27 17.46 -13.03
C ASN A 312 -23.93 16.01 -13.41
N ILE A 313 -22.93 15.40 -12.77
CA ILE A 313 -22.57 14.00 -13.00
C ILE A 313 -23.68 13.11 -12.44
N THR A 314 -24.23 12.26 -13.32
CA THR A 314 -25.29 11.31 -12.96
C THR A 314 -24.78 9.88 -12.76
N ASN A 315 -23.52 9.63 -13.11
CA ASN A 315 -22.89 8.32 -13.04
C ASN A 315 -21.39 8.43 -12.74
N PHE A 316 -20.97 7.83 -11.62
CA PHE A 316 -19.58 7.60 -11.24
C PHE A 316 -19.27 6.11 -11.39
N GLY A 317 -18.48 5.75 -12.41
CA GLY A 317 -18.28 4.35 -12.79
C GLY A 317 -17.07 3.65 -12.16
N GLY A 318 -16.17 4.37 -11.47
CA GLY A 318 -14.93 3.82 -10.94
C GLY A 318 -14.68 4.07 -9.46
N SER A 319 -13.40 4.17 -9.08
CA SER A 319 -12.99 4.53 -7.72
C SER A 319 -13.16 6.03 -7.48
N ILE A 320 -13.45 6.40 -6.23
CA ILE A 320 -13.45 7.79 -5.78
C ILE A 320 -12.33 7.92 -4.74
N SER A 321 -11.32 8.72 -5.06
CA SER A 321 -10.17 8.95 -4.20
C SER A 321 -9.91 10.43 -4.04
N ILE A 322 -10.05 10.93 -2.81
CA ILE A 322 -9.81 12.31 -2.43
C ILE A 322 -8.80 12.31 -1.29
N ILE A 323 -7.60 12.78 -1.58
CA ILE A 323 -6.41 12.60 -0.75
C ILE A 323 -5.75 13.96 -0.53
N ILE A 324 -5.57 14.37 0.72
CA ILE A 324 -4.82 15.59 1.08
C ILE A 324 -5.37 16.80 0.30
N CYS A 325 -6.67 17.03 0.46
CA CYS A 325 -7.40 18.18 -0.09
C CYS A 325 -8.10 18.90 1.09
N PRO A 326 -7.31 19.55 1.97
CA PRO A 326 -7.75 19.90 3.33
C PRO A 326 -8.85 20.95 3.39
N LYS A 327 -9.14 21.67 2.30
CA LYS A 327 -10.20 22.69 2.26
C LYS A 327 -11.55 22.17 1.76
N ILE A 328 -11.65 20.93 1.30
CA ILE A 328 -12.93 20.34 0.91
C ILE A 328 -13.79 20.16 2.15
N THR A 329 -15.01 20.70 2.12
CA THR A 329 -15.96 20.67 3.25
C THR A 329 -17.21 19.84 2.99
N SER A 330 -17.49 19.48 1.73
CA SER A 330 -18.66 18.71 1.33
C SER A 330 -18.31 17.65 0.27
N LEU A 331 -19.11 16.58 0.28
CA LEU A 331 -19.08 15.49 -0.70
C LEU A 331 -20.43 15.37 -1.44
N ASP A 332 -21.30 16.38 -1.42
CA ASP A 332 -22.67 16.30 -1.95
C ASP A 332 -22.73 15.91 -3.45
N ILE A 333 -21.64 16.14 -4.20
CA ILE A 333 -21.44 15.61 -5.56
C ILE A 333 -21.63 14.07 -5.65
N LEU A 334 -21.54 13.34 -4.54
CA LEU A 334 -21.68 11.89 -4.46
C LEU A 334 -23.10 11.43 -4.11
N ASP A 335 -24.05 12.35 -3.91
CA ASP A 335 -25.44 12.01 -3.55
C ASP A 335 -26.11 11.10 -4.59
N VAL A 336 -25.63 11.11 -5.84
CA VAL A 336 -26.11 10.27 -6.93
C VAL A 336 -25.61 8.82 -6.86
N VAL A 337 -24.61 8.53 -6.02
CA VAL A 337 -23.89 7.25 -6.01
C VAL A 337 -24.57 6.25 -5.11
N ASN A 338 -25.15 5.20 -5.69
CA ASN A 338 -25.71 4.07 -4.94
C ASN A 338 -24.68 2.96 -4.67
N THR A 339 -23.74 2.77 -5.60
CA THR A 339 -22.67 1.77 -5.51
C THR A 339 -21.37 2.38 -5.99
N VAL A 340 -20.32 2.26 -5.20
CA VAL A 340 -18.96 2.57 -5.64
C VAL A 340 -18.37 1.31 -6.25
N HIS A 341 -18.22 1.29 -7.58
CA HIS A 341 -17.71 0.13 -8.32
C HIS A 341 -16.20 -0.14 -8.09
N GLY A 342 -15.47 0.83 -7.57
CA GLY A 342 -14.08 0.69 -7.15
C GLY A 342 -13.89 0.85 -5.65
N GLU A 343 -12.83 1.57 -5.30
CA GLU A 343 -12.52 1.96 -3.92
C GLU A 343 -13.12 3.33 -3.61
N LEU A 344 -13.54 3.53 -2.36
CA LEU A 344 -13.82 4.84 -1.79
C LEU A 344 -12.71 5.18 -0.79
N TYR A 345 -11.86 6.13 -1.14
CA TYR A 345 -10.69 6.49 -0.34
C TYR A 345 -10.67 7.99 -0.02
N LEU A 346 -10.92 8.31 1.25
CA LEU A 346 -10.86 9.67 1.80
C LEU A 346 -9.70 9.73 2.79
N LEU A 347 -8.69 10.55 2.48
CA LEU A 347 -7.47 10.68 3.28
C LEU A 347 -7.16 12.16 3.53
N GLU A 348 -6.94 12.53 4.79
CA GLU A 348 -6.44 13.86 5.21
C GLU A 348 -7.28 15.01 4.63
N LEU A 349 -8.59 14.99 4.92
CA LEU A 349 -9.55 16.03 4.52
C LEU A 349 -9.95 16.85 5.76
N GLU A 350 -9.03 17.66 6.26
CA GLU A 350 -9.18 18.42 7.52
C GLU A 350 -10.45 19.29 7.59
N GLY A 351 -10.92 19.82 6.45
CA GLY A 351 -12.13 20.64 6.36
C GLY A 351 -13.44 19.85 6.35
N LEU A 352 -13.39 18.53 6.18
CA LEU A 352 -14.58 17.70 6.04
C LEU A 352 -15.19 17.38 7.41
N THR A 353 -16.43 17.80 7.62
CA THR A 353 -17.13 17.65 8.92
C THR A 353 -18.21 16.58 8.92
N SER A 354 -18.62 16.11 7.74
CA SER A 354 -19.70 15.14 7.55
C SER A 354 -19.46 14.34 6.26
N LEU A 355 -20.01 13.12 6.21
CA LEU A 355 -20.03 12.28 5.02
C LEU A 355 -21.39 12.31 4.31
N HIS A 356 -22.26 13.28 4.59
CA HIS A 356 -23.64 13.38 4.08
C HIS A 356 -23.79 13.05 2.58
N GLY A 357 -22.84 13.49 1.75
CA GLY A 357 -22.75 13.16 0.32
C GLY A 357 -22.80 11.66 -0.03
N LEU A 358 -22.54 10.77 0.93
CA LEU A 358 -22.51 9.33 0.75
C LEU A 358 -23.83 8.64 1.14
N HIS A 359 -24.86 9.38 1.56
CA HIS A 359 -26.05 8.80 2.21
C HIS A 359 -26.83 7.78 1.36
N ASN A 360 -26.68 7.80 0.04
CA ASN A 360 -27.30 6.81 -0.86
C ASN A 360 -26.42 5.58 -1.14
N VAL A 361 -25.16 5.58 -0.69
CA VAL A 361 -24.23 4.48 -0.92
C VAL A 361 -24.67 3.27 -0.10
N THR A 362 -25.03 2.20 -0.80
CA THR A 362 -25.41 0.90 -0.21
C THR A 362 -24.27 -0.12 -0.26
N SER A 363 -23.36 0.01 -1.22
CA SER A 363 -22.25 -0.93 -1.41
C SER A 363 -21.01 -0.23 -1.94
N VAL A 364 -19.85 -0.62 -1.41
CA VAL A 364 -18.52 -0.35 -2.00
C VAL A 364 -17.96 -1.69 -2.48
N GLU A 365 -17.72 -1.85 -3.78
CA GLU A 365 -17.22 -3.12 -4.34
C GLU A 365 -15.76 -3.38 -3.95
N GLY A 366 -14.95 -2.33 -3.80
CA GLY A 366 -13.58 -2.38 -3.32
C GLY A 366 -13.44 -2.05 -1.83
N ASN A 367 -12.34 -1.35 -1.49
CA ASN A 367 -12.06 -0.90 -0.13
C ASN A 367 -12.83 0.39 0.19
N LEU A 368 -13.31 0.52 1.42
CA LEU A 368 -13.78 1.78 2.00
C LEU A 368 -12.74 2.24 3.04
N THR A 369 -12.08 3.37 2.78
CA THR A 369 -11.02 3.89 3.64
C THR A 369 -11.28 5.35 4.01
N LEU A 370 -11.39 5.61 5.31
CA LEU A 370 -11.58 6.92 5.94
C LEU A 370 -10.43 7.18 6.92
N ILE A 371 -9.48 8.03 6.53
CA ILE A 371 -8.28 8.30 7.33
C ILE A 371 -8.03 9.80 7.47
N GLY A 372 -7.71 10.28 8.65
CA GLY A 372 -7.27 11.67 8.83
C GLY A 372 -8.40 12.69 8.63
N LEU A 373 -9.65 12.33 8.90
CA LEU A 373 -10.81 13.25 8.80
C LEU A 373 -11.02 13.92 10.16
N GLU A 374 -10.09 14.81 10.54
CA GLU A 374 -9.92 15.28 11.92
C GLU A 374 -11.15 15.97 12.54
N GLN A 375 -12.05 16.54 11.74
CA GLN A 375 -13.26 17.22 12.21
C GLN A 375 -14.50 16.31 12.24
N LEU A 376 -14.39 15.09 11.73
CA LEU A 376 -15.50 14.15 11.64
C LEU A 376 -15.83 13.58 13.03
N GLN A 377 -17.06 13.82 13.51
CA GLN A 377 -17.51 13.37 14.84
C GLN A 377 -18.28 12.05 14.81
N ASN A 378 -18.87 11.69 13.68
CA ASN A 378 -19.59 10.46 13.42
C ASN A 378 -19.45 10.09 11.94
N VAL A 379 -19.95 8.95 11.51
CA VAL A 379 -19.96 8.55 10.09
C VAL A 379 -21.33 8.77 9.44
N GLU A 380 -22.04 9.82 9.83
CA GLU A 380 -23.33 10.22 9.23
C GLU A 380 -23.16 10.46 7.73
N GLY A 381 -24.00 9.79 6.94
CA GLY A 381 -23.82 9.62 5.50
C GLY A 381 -23.47 8.18 5.11
N LEU A 382 -23.12 7.29 6.04
CA LEU A 382 -22.97 5.85 5.76
C LEU A 382 -24.18 5.02 6.22
N ASP A 383 -25.30 5.67 6.57
CA ASP A 383 -26.49 5.07 7.17
C ASP A 383 -27.11 3.93 6.36
N ASN A 384 -26.95 3.95 5.04
CA ASN A 384 -27.47 2.94 4.12
C ASN A 384 -26.42 1.92 3.66
N LEU A 385 -25.17 2.03 4.13
CA LEU A 385 -24.09 1.13 3.74
C LEU A 385 -24.35 -0.28 4.27
N GLN A 386 -24.49 -1.25 3.37
CA GLN A 386 -24.75 -2.65 3.69
C GLN A 386 -23.54 -3.54 3.47
N LYS A 387 -22.68 -3.20 2.49
CA LYS A 387 -21.59 -4.06 2.06
C LYS A 387 -20.32 -3.30 1.70
N VAL A 388 -19.18 -3.85 2.12
CA VAL A 388 -17.84 -3.51 1.63
C VAL A 388 -17.19 -4.78 1.06
N GLY A 389 -16.87 -4.78 -0.23
CA GLY A 389 -16.29 -5.93 -0.94
C GLY A 389 -14.81 -6.17 -0.64
N GLY A 390 -14.12 -5.14 -0.15
CA GLY A 390 -12.75 -5.20 0.36
C GLY A 390 -12.66 -4.92 1.86
N THR A 391 -11.62 -4.21 2.25
CA THR A 391 -11.36 -3.75 3.62
C THR A 391 -12.20 -2.52 3.94
N LEU A 392 -12.82 -2.50 5.12
CA LEU A 392 -13.32 -1.29 5.75
C LEU A 392 -12.25 -0.77 6.71
N ARG A 393 -11.72 0.43 6.47
CA ARG A 393 -10.74 1.10 7.32
C ARG A 393 -11.24 2.46 7.76
N ILE A 394 -11.34 2.65 9.09
CA ILE A 394 -11.66 3.93 9.73
C ILE A 394 -10.57 4.19 10.76
N ALA A 395 -9.63 5.08 10.47
CA ALA A 395 -8.43 5.31 11.30
C ALA A 395 -8.07 6.80 11.37
N GLU A 396 -7.33 7.23 12.38
CA GLU A 396 -6.79 8.60 12.44
C GLU A 396 -7.89 9.69 12.35
N ASN A 397 -9.11 9.38 12.80
CA ASN A 397 -10.21 10.34 12.89
C ASN A 397 -10.38 10.76 14.35
N ASP A 398 -9.49 11.61 14.84
CA ASP A 398 -9.35 11.90 16.28
C ASP A 398 -10.60 12.48 16.95
N SER A 399 -11.48 13.15 16.19
CA SER A 399 -12.75 13.67 16.69
C SER A 399 -13.89 12.65 16.68
N LEU A 400 -13.71 11.48 16.08
CA LEU A 400 -14.76 10.49 15.89
C LEU A 400 -15.21 9.92 17.23
N LEU A 401 -16.51 10.07 17.55
CA LEU A 401 -17.12 9.63 18.80
C LEU A 401 -17.90 8.32 18.64
N SER A 402 -18.45 8.06 17.46
CA SER A 402 -19.39 6.97 17.23
C SER A 402 -19.39 6.45 15.79
N LEU A 403 -19.70 5.15 15.65
CA LEU A 403 -19.93 4.45 14.39
C LEU A 403 -21.42 4.16 14.14
N SER A 404 -22.35 4.76 14.91
CA SER A 404 -23.78 4.38 14.91
C SER A 404 -24.47 4.43 13.54
N ASN A 405 -23.93 5.22 12.61
CA ASN A 405 -24.40 5.31 11.24
C ASN A 405 -24.00 4.10 10.38
N LEU A 406 -23.30 3.09 10.91
CA LEU A 406 -23.02 1.82 10.21
C LEU A 406 -24.05 0.72 10.51
N HIS A 407 -25.17 1.05 11.16
CA HIS A 407 -26.16 0.07 11.66
C HIS A 407 -26.78 -0.85 10.60
N GLN A 408 -26.63 -0.56 9.29
CA GLN A 408 -27.06 -1.45 8.19
C GLN A 408 -25.94 -2.33 7.63
N LEU A 409 -24.69 -2.14 8.06
CA LEU A 409 -23.53 -2.84 7.53
C LEU A 409 -23.58 -4.32 7.95
N ASP A 410 -23.85 -5.18 6.97
CA ASP A 410 -23.98 -6.63 7.15
C ASP A 410 -22.69 -7.38 6.80
N SER A 411 -21.91 -6.89 5.83
CA SER A 411 -20.81 -7.67 5.26
C SER A 411 -19.57 -6.83 4.94
N VAL A 412 -18.42 -7.26 5.46
CA VAL A 412 -17.08 -6.80 5.05
C VAL A 412 -16.29 -8.00 4.52
N TYR A 413 -16.09 -8.09 3.20
CA TYR A 413 -15.47 -9.26 2.58
C TYR A 413 -13.95 -9.31 2.74
N GLY A 414 -13.31 -8.19 3.08
CA GLY A 414 -11.91 -8.11 3.47
C GLY A 414 -11.74 -8.09 4.99
N THR A 415 -10.94 -7.14 5.47
CA THR A 415 -10.66 -6.93 6.89
C THR A 415 -11.48 -5.75 7.43
N LEU A 416 -11.97 -5.85 8.66
CA LEU A 416 -12.49 -4.71 9.41
C LEU A 416 -11.35 -4.07 10.22
N ASN A 417 -10.98 -2.83 9.91
CA ASN A 417 -9.93 -2.09 10.61
C ASN A 417 -10.53 -0.82 11.25
N ILE A 418 -10.67 -0.83 12.58
CA ILE A 418 -11.08 0.32 13.38
C ILE A 418 -9.86 0.83 14.15
N GLY A 419 -9.33 1.96 13.69
CA GLY A 419 -8.12 2.59 14.20
C GLY A 419 -6.86 2.11 13.47
N GLY A 420 -5.73 2.04 14.18
CA GLY A 420 -4.41 1.75 13.62
C GLY A 420 -4.41 0.45 12.80
N ALA A 421 -3.70 0.45 11.67
CA ALA A 421 -3.67 -0.71 10.79
C ALA A 421 -2.28 -1.10 10.30
N LEU A 422 -2.23 -2.33 9.79
CA LEU A 422 -1.05 -2.99 9.23
C LEU A 422 -0.51 -2.23 8.00
N GLY A 423 0.61 -1.54 8.17
CA GLY A 423 1.39 -0.97 7.07
C GLY A 423 2.81 -0.63 7.52
N LYS A 424 3.81 -0.88 6.67
CA LYS A 424 5.25 -0.74 7.01
C LYS A 424 5.68 0.66 7.51
N ASN A 425 4.83 1.67 7.36
CA ASN A 425 5.09 3.07 7.71
C ASN A 425 3.97 3.74 8.54
N LEU A 426 2.96 3.01 9.04
CA LEU A 426 1.92 3.59 9.91
C LEU A 426 1.90 2.81 11.23
N ALA A 427 2.20 3.49 12.33
CA ALA A 427 2.30 2.89 13.66
C ALA A 427 0.90 2.55 14.21
N TYR A 428 0.81 1.48 15.01
CA TYR A 428 -0.42 1.10 15.76
C TYR A 428 -0.88 2.16 16.78
N SER A 429 -0.19 3.30 16.85
CA SER A 429 -0.54 4.52 17.59
C SER A 429 -1.48 5.47 16.85
N ALA A 430 -1.78 5.22 15.57
CA ALA A 430 -2.58 6.11 14.72
C ALA A 430 -4.04 5.62 14.62
N GLY A 431 -4.80 5.71 15.71
CA GLY A 431 -6.19 5.21 15.80
C GLY A 431 -7.25 6.31 15.88
N ASN A 432 -8.47 5.98 16.34
CA ASN A 432 -9.55 6.98 16.53
C ASN A 432 -9.61 7.37 18.02
N LEU A 433 -8.89 8.43 18.40
CA LEU A 433 -8.58 8.71 19.81
C LEU A 433 -9.79 8.90 20.73
N ARG A 434 -10.93 9.37 20.20
CA ARG A 434 -12.13 9.67 21.00
C ARG A 434 -13.28 8.67 20.81
N LEU A 435 -13.08 7.61 20.03
CA LEU A 435 -14.12 6.62 19.77
C LEU A 435 -14.43 5.84 21.06
N GLN A 436 -15.69 5.87 21.53
CA GLN A 436 -16.04 5.37 22.87
C GLN A 436 -16.47 3.91 22.91
N ASN A 437 -17.09 3.43 21.83
CA ASN A 437 -17.61 2.07 21.66
C ASN A 437 -17.77 1.79 20.15
N LEU A 438 -18.18 0.57 19.83
CA LEU A 438 -18.37 0.10 18.46
C LEU A 438 -19.85 0.01 18.07
N SER A 439 -20.73 0.75 18.76
CA SER A 439 -22.16 0.76 18.43
C SER A 439 -22.37 1.24 17.01
N GLY A 440 -23.28 0.57 16.29
CA GLY A 440 -23.46 0.68 14.85
C GLY A 440 -22.93 -0.54 14.08
N LEU A 441 -22.12 -1.41 14.68
CA LEU A 441 -21.62 -2.62 14.02
C LEU A 441 -22.41 -3.89 14.36
N GLU A 442 -23.59 -3.77 14.96
CA GLU A 442 -24.35 -4.90 15.51
C GLU A 442 -24.94 -5.82 14.43
N SER A 443 -25.15 -5.27 13.23
CA SER A 443 -25.71 -5.97 12.07
C SER A 443 -24.67 -6.78 11.30
N LEU A 444 -23.38 -6.66 11.66
CA LEU A 444 -22.29 -7.24 10.89
C LEU A 444 -22.28 -8.78 10.99
N ALA A 445 -22.80 -9.44 9.96
CA ALA A 445 -22.91 -10.89 9.90
C ALA A 445 -21.69 -11.58 9.28
N TYR A 446 -20.89 -10.86 8.48
CA TYR A 446 -19.77 -11.46 7.77
C TYR A 446 -18.51 -10.59 7.76
N ILE A 447 -17.39 -11.19 8.15
CA ILE A 447 -16.03 -10.68 7.94
C ILE A 447 -15.19 -11.73 7.24
N GLY A 448 -14.54 -11.37 6.12
CA GLY A 448 -13.82 -12.34 5.29
C GLY A 448 -12.38 -12.67 5.70
N LYS A 449 -11.61 -11.70 6.24
CA LYS A 449 -10.17 -11.89 6.53
C LYS A 449 -9.74 -11.69 7.97
N GLY A 450 -10.46 -10.88 8.74
CA GLY A 450 -10.14 -10.61 10.13
C GLY A 450 -10.53 -9.21 10.61
N ILE A 451 -10.23 -8.96 11.88
CA ILE A 451 -10.56 -7.74 12.61
C ILE A 451 -9.28 -7.16 13.22
N THR A 452 -9.09 -5.86 13.06
CA THR A 452 -8.06 -5.08 13.75
C THR A 452 -8.74 -3.92 14.47
N ILE A 453 -8.63 -3.87 15.80
CA ILE A 453 -9.08 -2.76 16.63
C ILE A 453 -7.85 -2.23 17.34
N ALA A 454 -7.32 -1.10 16.89
CA ALA A 454 -6.06 -0.59 17.43
C ALA A 454 -5.99 0.93 17.61
N GLY A 455 -5.29 1.39 18.65
CA GLY A 455 -5.06 2.83 18.87
C GLY A 455 -6.34 3.62 19.19
N ASN A 456 -7.44 2.98 19.58
CA ASN A 456 -8.68 3.67 19.94
C ASN A 456 -8.66 3.98 21.43
N HIS A 457 -7.91 5.03 21.82
CA HIS A 457 -7.61 5.31 23.23
C HIS A 457 -8.84 5.69 24.09
N GLY A 458 -9.97 6.07 23.49
CA GLY A 458 -11.23 6.31 24.21
C GLY A 458 -12.15 5.09 24.35
N LEU A 459 -11.76 3.94 23.77
CA LEU A 459 -12.60 2.75 23.68
C LEU A 459 -12.59 1.98 25.00
N LYS A 460 -13.74 1.86 25.66
CA LYS A 460 -13.83 1.23 26.99
C LYS A 460 -14.15 -0.26 26.99
N ASN A 461 -14.87 -0.70 25.96
CA ASN A 461 -15.23 -2.08 25.69
C ASN A 461 -15.57 -2.21 24.19
N LEU A 462 -15.90 -3.43 23.75
CA LEU A 462 -16.20 -3.75 22.35
C LEU A 462 -17.71 -3.85 22.09
N THR A 463 -18.55 -3.31 22.99
CA THR A 463 -20.01 -3.34 22.83
C THR A 463 -20.40 -2.68 21.50
N GLY A 464 -21.36 -3.29 20.81
CA GLY A 464 -21.77 -2.91 19.46
C GLY A 464 -21.16 -3.79 18.37
N LEU A 465 -20.08 -4.50 18.68
CA LEU A 465 -19.46 -5.45 17.77
C LEU A 465 -20.08 -6.83 17.96
N ASN A 466 -21.12 -7.19 17.21
CA ASN A 466 -21.74 -8.52 17.32
C ASN A 466 -21.26 -9.43 16.18
N PHE A 467 -20.43 -10.42 16.49
CA PHE A 467 -19.98 -11.40 15.50
C PHE A 467 -20.76 -12.71 15.61
N PRO A 468 -21.49 -13.13 14.58
CA PRO A 468 -22.04 -14.48 14.52
C PRO A 468 -20.96 -15.47 14.08
N ASP A 469 -20.87 -16.58 14.81
CA ASP A 469 -20.19 -17.85 14.50
C ASP A 469 -18.89 -17.80 13.67
N SER A 470 -17.78 -18.06 14.36
CA SER A 470 -16.43 -18.27 13.81
C SER A 470 -15.90 -17.10 12.98
N THR A 471 -14.95 -16.31 13.53
CA THR A 471 -14.27 -15.32 12.71
C THR A 471 -13.47 -16.04 11.62
N ASN A 472 -13.82 -15.79 10.35
CA ASN A 472 -13.02 -16.20 9.19
C ASN A 472 -11.80 -15.28 9.16
N GLY A 473 -10.74 -15.65 9.89
CA GLY A 473 -9.53 -14.85 9.98
C GLY A 473 -9.00 -14.61 11.39
N TYR A 474 -8.19 -13.56 11.49
CA TYR A 474 -7.52 -13.14 12.72
C TYR A 474 -8.35 -12.09 13.49
N VAL A 475 -8.05 -11.94 14.78
CA VAL A 475 -8.55 -10.85 15.64
C VAL A 475 -7.35 -10.22 16.34
N LEU A 476 -7.14 -8.92 16.11
CA LEU A 476 -6.10 -8.14 16.78
C LEU A 476 -6.76 -7.00 17.56
N ILE A 477 -6.53 -6.95 18.87
CA ILE A 477 -6.99 -5.89 19.76
C ILE A 477 -5.73 -5.31 20.42
N VAL A 478 -5.25 -4.19 19.89
CA VAL A 478 -3.90 -3.69 20.20
C VAL A 478 -3.90 -2.22 20.60
N ASN A 479 -3.23 -1.83 21.67
CA ASN A 479 -3.03 -0.40 21.99
C ASN A 479 -4.34 0.39 22.16
N ASN A 480 -5.33 -0.17 22.88
CA ASN A 480 -6.55 0.54 23.26
C ASN A 480 -6.51 0.81 24.77
N ASP A 481 -5.82 1.89 25.17
CA ASP A 481 -5.40 2.08 26.56
C ASP A 481 -6.55 2.11 27.58
N GLU A 482 -7.70 2.69 27.26
CA GLU A 482 -8.88 2.75 28.15
C GLU A 482 -9.77 1.49 28.10
N LEU A 483 -9.41 0.47 27.32
CA LEU A 483 -10.18 -0.76 27.20
C LEU A 483 -10.11 -1.56 28.51
N THR A 484 -11.26 -1.75 29.16
CA THR A 484 -11.34 -2.42 30.48
C THR A 484 -11.85 -3.86 30.42
N SER A 485 -12.64 -4.19 29.40
CA SER A 485 -13.18 -5.53 29.13
C SER A 485 -13.33 -5.77 27.63
N LEU A 486 -13.51 -7.04 27.25
CA LEU A 486 -13.81 -7.48 25.89
C LEU A 486 -15.31 -7.69 25.67
N SER A 487 -16.16 -7.15 26.55
CA SER A 487 -17.62 -7.15 26.41
C SER A 487 -18.01 -6.69 25.00
N GLY A 488 -18.90 -7.41 24.34
CA GLY A 488 -19.16 -7.39 22.90
C GLY A 488 -18.74 -8.68 22.20
N MET A 489 -17.75 -9.42 22.73
CA MET A 489 -17.29 -10.69 22.14
C MET A 489 -18.03 -11.94 22.63
N GLU A 490 -19.15 -11.81 23.35
CA GLU A 490 -19.80 -12.91 24.08
C GLU A 490 -20.27 -14.05 23.18
N ASN A 491 -20.54 -13.77 21.90
CA ASN A 491 -21.00 -14.75 20.92
C ASN A 491 -19.85 -15.49 20.21
N VAL A 492 -18.59 -15.11 20.45
CA VAL A 492 -17.43 -15.70 19.77
C VAL A 492 -17.11 -17.07 20.37
N THR A 493 -17.39 -18.13 19.61
CA THR A 493 -17.08 -19.51 20.00
C THR A 493 -15.78 -20.05 19.41
N ALA A 494 -15.32 -19.49 18.30
CA ALA A 494 -14.08 -19.88 17.64
C ALA A 494 -13.46 -18.72 16.86
N ILE A 495 -12.14 -18.71 16.79
CA ILE A 495 -11.35 -17.83 15.91
C ILE A 495 -10.52 -18.74 15.01
N SER A 496 -10.69 -18.65 13.68
CA SER A 496 -10.00 -19.57 12.76
C SER A 496 -8.52 -19.22 12.57
N GLY A 497 -8.14 -17.96 12.74
CA GLY A 497 -6.78 -17.48 12.66
C GLY A 497 -6.17 -17.13 14.03
N LYS A 498 -5.29 -16.13 14.01
CA LYS A 498 -4.60 -15.62 15.20
C LYS A 498 -5.53 -14.77 16.08
N LEU A 499 -5.41 -14.92 17.39
CA LEU A 499 -5.93 -13.97 18.39
C LEU A 499 -4.76 -13.24 19.03
N GLU A 500 -4.75 -11.91 18.94
CA GLU A 500 -3.81 -11.06 19.65
C GLU A 500 -4.54 -10.02 20.49
N ILE A 501 -4.17 -9.97 21.78
CA ILE A 501 -4.66 -8.98 22.73
C ILE A 501 -3.43 -8.36 23.39
N SER A 502 -3.03 -7.19 22.91
CA SER A 502 -1.73 -6.62 23.26
C SER A 502 -1.82 -5.13 23.61
N ASP A 503 -1.01 -4.67 24.56
CA ASP A 503 -0.89 -3.27 24.95
C ASP A 503 -2.24 -2.57 25.25
N ASN A 504 -3.21 -3.27 25.84
CA ASN A 504 -4.45 -2.68 26.35
C ASN A 504 -4.28 -2.44 27.85
N ASP A 505 -3.70 -1.28 28.21
CA ASP A 505 -3.18 -1.00 29.55
C ASP A 505 -4.19 -1.23 30.68
N GLN A 506 -5.47 -0.87 30.49
CA GLN A 506 -6.52 -0.98 31.51
C GLN A 506 -7.31 -2.30 31.47
N LEU A 507 -6.98 -3.25 30.59
CA LEU A 507 -7.72 -4.50 30.47
C LEU A 507 -7.47 -5.38 31.70
N GLN A 508 -8.51 -5.76 32.43
CA GLN A 508 -8.39 -6.45 33.73
C GLN A 508 -8.53 -7.97 33.64
N SER A 509 -9.37 -8.44 32.71
CA SER A 509 -9.69 -9.85 32.47
C SER A 509 -10.08 -10.06 31.00
N PHE A 510 -10.36 -11.31 30.62
CA PHE A 510 -10.93 -11.64 29.32
C PHE A 510 -12.46 -11.68 29.32
N GLU A 511 -13.13 -10.98 30.25
CA GLU A 511 -14.61 -10.86 30.28
C GLU A 511 -15.13 -10.51 28.88
N GLY A 512 -16.05 -11.34 28.37
CA GLY A 512 -16.51 -11.31 26.99
C GLY A 512 -16.06 -12.50 26.14
N LEU A 513 -15.01 -13.23 26.54
CA LEU A 513 -14.53 -14.44 25.85
C LEU A 513 -15.00 -15.76 26.48
N ASP A 514 -15.98 -15.71 27.40
CA ASP A 514 -16.51 -16.85 28.16
C ASP A 514 -16.97 -18.06 27.32
N ASN A 515 -17.26 -17.82 26.04
CA ASN A 515 -17.75 -18.81 25.10
C ASN A 515 -16.69 -19.31 24.11
N LEU A 516 -15.47 -18.78 24.13
CA LEU A 516 -14.41 -19.13 23.20
C LEU A 516 -13.91 -20.57 23.45
N VAL A 517 -13.97 -21.42 22.43
CA VAL A 517 -13.59 -22.84 22.49
C VAL A 517 -12.28 -23.11 21.75
N SER A 518 -12.01 -22.43 20.65
CA SER A 518 -10.83 -22.72 19.83
C SER A 518 -10.24 -21.50 19.13
N ILE A 519 -8.91 -21.46 19.07
CA ILE A 519 -8.10 -20.56 18.26
C ILE A 519 -7.33 -21.41 17.24
N GLY A 520 -7.57 -21.17 15.95
CA GLY A 520 -6.99 -21.93 14.84
C GLY A 520 -5.59 -21.47 14.43
N GLY A 521 -5.14 -20.31 14.92
CA GLY A 521 -3.78 -19.80 14.77
C GLY A 521 -3.10 -19.54 16.11
N ASP A 522 -2.25 -18.52 16.14
CA ASP A 522 -1.47 -18.13 17.32
C ASP A 522 -2.34 -17.41 18.35
N PHE A 523 -2.04 -17.59 19.63
CA PHE A 523 -2.63 -16.83 20.72
C PHE A 523 -1.55 -15.99 21.40
N GLN A 524 -1.64 -14.66 21.26
CA GLN A 524 -0.65 -13.72 21.76
C GLN A 524 -1.30 -12.75 22.76
N VAL A 525 -0.71 -12.64 23.94
CA VAL A 525 -1.19 -11.78 25.02
C VAL A 525 -0.05 -10.95 25.59
N GLY A 526 -0.19 -9.63 25.49
CA GLY A 526 0.66 -8.67 26.18
C GLY A 526 1.41 -7.74 25.23
N TYR A 527 2.72 -7.87 25.04
CA TYR A 527 3.48 -6.88 24.27
C TYR A 527 3.41 -7.09 22.74
N HIS A 528 3.16 -6.01 22.00
CA HIS A 528 3.15 -5.96 20.55
C HIS A 528 4.51 -5.51 19.95
N PRO A 529 5.15 -6.32 19.08
CA PRO A 529 6.53 -6.10 18.61
C PRO A 529 6.76 -4.83 17.77
N TYR A 530 5.71 -4.24 17.22
CA TYR A 530 5.82 -3.08 16.33
C TYR A 530 5.60 -1.74 17.04
N LEU A 531 5.20 -1.72 18.31
CA LEU A 531 4.99 -0.46 19.05
C LEU A 531 6.29 0.17 19.53
N SER A 532 7.29 -0.64 19.88
CA SER A 532 8.60 -0.13 20.31
C SER A 532 9.66 -1.21 20.19
N THR A 533 10.83 -0.89 19.66
CA THR A 533 11.99 -1.80 19.70
C THR A 533 12.84 -1.63 20.97
N ASP A 534 12.48 -0.70 21.86
CA ASP A 534 13.27 -0.38 23.05
C ASP A 534 13.07 -1.43 24.14
N VAL A 535 14.13 -2.17 24.47
CA VAL A 535 14.11 -3.28 25.43
C VAL A 535 13.50 -2.88 26.79
N LEU A 536 13.69 -1.63 27.24
CA LEU A 536 13.10 -1.11 28.48
C LEU A 536 11.57 -0.92 28.39
N VAL A 537 11.07 -0.56 27.20
CA VAL A 537 9.62 -0.48 26.93
C VAL A 537 9.07 -1.90 26.85
N ILE A 538 9.74 -2.81 26.14
CA ILE A 538 9.29 -4.21 25.96
C ILE A 538 9.05 -4.93 27.30
N ILE A 539 9.92 -4.73 28.30
CA ILE A 539 9.77 -5.37 29.62
C ILE A 539 8.74 -4.70 30.53
N SER A 540 8.19 -3.55 30.12
CA SER A 540 7.17 -2.79 30.85
C SER A 540 5.92 -2.51 30.02
N ALA A 541 5.80 -3.11 28.83
CA ALA A 541 4.71 -2.97 27.87
C ALA A 541 3.85 -4.24 27.82
N GLY A 542 2.62 -4.12 27.34
CA GLY A 542 1.60 -5.16 27.31
C GLY A 542 0.34 -4.82 28.10
N ASN A 543 -0.52 -5.81 28.41
CA ASN A 543 -1.77 -5.56 29.14
C ASN A 543 -1.47 -5.38 30.63
N LYS A 544 -1.16 -4.14 31.03
CA LYS A 544 -0.61 -3.83 32.36
C LYS A 544 -1.55 -4.13 33.53
N SER A 545 -2.87 -4.12 33.32
CA SER A 545 -3.87 -4.41 34.35
C SER A 545 -4.38 -5.85 34.37
N LEU A 546 -3.97 -6.70 33.42
CA LEU A 546 -4.45 -8.07 33.30
C LEU A 546 -3.90 -8.92 34.46
N THR A 547 -4.78 -9.56 35.24
CA THR A 547 -4.37 -10.27 36.46
C THR A 547 -4.38 -11.79 36.36
N ASP A 548 -5.23 -12.37 35.51
CA ASP A 548 -5.32 -13.79 35.23
C ASP A 548 -5.98 -14.06 33.86
N PHE A 549 -6.22 -15.34 33.55
CA PHE A 549 -6.87 -15.80 32.32
C PHE A 549 -8.33 -16.23 32.56
N SER A 550 -8.99 -15.71 33.60
CA SER A 550 -10.43 -15.93 33.83
C SER A 550 -11.24 -15.54 32.60
N HIS A 551 -12.41 -16.17 32.43
CA HIS A 551 -13.28 -16.08 31.25
C HIS A 551 -12.78 -16.82 30.01
N LEU A 552 -11.72 -17.64 30.13
CA LEU A 552 -11.26 -18.55 29.06
C LEU A 552 -11.48 -20.03 29.40
N GLU A 553 -12.34 -20.35 30.36
CA GLU A 553 -12.51 -21.71 30.89
C GLU A 553 -13.04 -22.71 29.84
N LYS A 554 -13.64 -22.23 28.75
CA LYS A 554 -14.11 -23.08 27.64
C LYS A 554 -13.06 -23.31 26.56
N LEU A 555 -11.94 -22.60 26.58
CA LEU A 555 -10.90 -22.71 25.57
C LEU A 555 -10.24 -24.10 25.66
N LYS A 556 -10.28 -24.83 24.55
CA LYS A 556 -9.75 -26.21 24.44
C LYS A 556 -8.55 -26.31 23.50
N THR A 557 -8.47 -25.44 22.50
CA THR A 557 -7.50 -25.61 21.42
C THR A 557 -6.89 -24.27 21.04
N VAL A 558 -5.55 -24.23 21.00
CA VAL A 558 -4.76 -23.22 20.31
C VAL A 558 -3.88 -23.97 19.32
N SER A 559 -4.14 -23.81 18.03
CA SER A 559 -3.46 -24.61 16.99
C SER A 559 -2.08 -24.06 16.61
N GLY A 560 -1.85 -22.76 16.85
CA GLY A 560 -0.56 -22.09 16.69
C GLY A 560 0.24 -22.01 17.99
N PHE A 561 1.16 -21.04 18.07
CA PHE A 561 1.95 -20.82 19.28
C PHE A 561 1.15 -20.05 20.35
N LEU A 562 1.55 -20.22 21.61
CA LEU A 562 1.06 -19.43 22.73
C LEU A 562 2.17 -18.50 23.21
N GLU A 563 1.95 -17.19 23.14
CA GLU A 563 2.86 -16.18 23.67
C GLU A 563 2.16 -15.34 24.74
N ILE A 564 2.76 -15.30 25.93
CA ILE A 564 2.33 -14.49 27.07
C ILE A 564 3.51 -13.65 27.51
N ARG A 565 3.47 -12.36 27.19
CA ARG A 565 4.65 -11.49 27.35
C ARG A 565 4.34 -10.11 27.88
N GLY A 566 5.03 -9.66 28.93
CA GLY A 566 4.96 -8.27 29.38
C GLY A 566 3.71 -7.89 30.18
N ASN A 567 2.87 -8.86 30.56
CA ASN A 567 1.69 -8.60 31.40
C ASN A 567 2.13 -8.46 32.86
N THR A 568 2.51 -7.24 33.25
CA THR A 568 3.22 -7.00 34.52
C THR A 568 2.39 -7.27 35.79
N ALA A 569 1.06 -7.11 35.72
CA ALA A 569 0.15 -7.44 36.83
C ALA A 569 -0.37 -8.90 36.81
N LEU A 570 -0.03 -9.69 35.79
CA LEU A 570 -0.50 -11.06 35.64
C LEU A 570 0.07 -11.93 36.76
N LYS A 571 -0.79 -12.50 37.60
CA LYS A 571 -0.39 -13.32 38.76
C LYS A 571 -0.49 -14.81 38.48
N SER A 572 -1.48 -15.20 37.68
CA SER A 572 -1.81 -16.60 37.41
C SER A 572 -2.20 -16.85 35.95
N LEU A 573 -1.94 -18.06 35.45
CA LEU A 573 -2.49 -18.58 34.20
C LEU A 573 -3.79 -19.36 34.40
N SER A 574 -4.39 -19.32 35.60
CA SER A 574 -5.68 -19.97 35.86
C SER A 574 -6.74 -19.47 34.88
N GLY A 575 -7.52 -20.41 34.34
CA GLY A 575 -8.52 -20.17 33.31
C GLY A 575 -8.20 -20.86 31.98
N ILE A 576 -6.91 -21.04 31.66
CA ILE A 576 -6.47 -21.86 30.50
C ILE A 576 -6.09 -23.29 30.87
N ASP A 577 -6.41 -23.74 32.08
CA ASP A 577 -6.20 -25.13 32.53
C ASP A 577 -6.86 -26.15 31.59
N ASN A 578 -7.99 -25.76 30.97
CA ASN A 578 -8.81 -26.63 30.12
C ASN A 578 -8.27 -26.77 28.69
N VAL A 579 -7.18 -26.09 28.34
CA VAL A 579 -6.59 -26.17 26.99
C VAL A 579 -5.93 -27.53 26.80
N GLN A 580 -6.52 -28.34 25.92
CA GLN A 580 -6.11 -29.72 25.61
C GLN A 580 -5.06 -29.79 24.51
N THR A 581 -4.92 -28.73 23.71
CA THR A 581 -4.03 -28.73 22.55
C THR A 581 -3.38 -27.36 22.40
N LEU A 582 -2.06 -27.34 22.54
CA LEU A 582 -1.16 -26.26 22.15
C LEU A 582 -0.31 -26.76 20.97
N GLY A 583 -0.61 -26.28 19.76
CA GLY A 583 -0.07 -26.84 18.52
C GLY A 583 1.30 -26.30 18.11
N GLY A 584 1.74 -25.17 18.67
CA GLY A 584 3.03 -24.53 18.39
C GLY A 584 3.88 -24.29 19.63
N PRO A 585 5.00 -23.56 19.48
CA PRO A 585 5.87 -23.19 20.60
C PRO A 585 5.16 -22.45 21.74
N LEU A 586 5.72 -22.55 22.94
CA LEU A 586 5.25 -21.85 24.13
C LEU A 586 6.26 -20.78 24.54
N TYR A 587 5.81 -19.53 24.64
CA TYR A 587 6.62 -18.40 25.09
C TYR A 587 5.94 -17.74 26.29
N ILE A 588 6.56 -17.80 27.48
CA ILE A 588 6.06 -17.10 28.68
C ILE A 588 7.19 -16.27 29.24
N SER A 589 7.14 -14.95 29.04
CA SER A 589 8.25 -14.12 29.49
C SER A 589 7.91 -12.71 29.94
N SER A 590 8.74 -12.15 30.82
CA SER A 590 8.61 -10.76 31.28
C SER A 590 7.25 -10.45 31.94
N ASN A 591 6.60 -11.43 32.56
CA ASN A 591 5.39 -11.24 33.35
C ASN A 591 5.79 -11.15 34.83
N ALA A 592 6.16 -9.95 35.29
CA ALA A 592 6.87 -9.73 36.55
C ALA A 592 6.15 -10.26 37.81
N SER A 593 4.82 -10.33 37.80
CA SER A 593 4.00 -10.84 38.93
C SER A 593 3.60 -12.31 38.81
N LEU A 594 3.92 -12.98 37.69
CA LEU A 594 3.40 -14.30 37.38
C LEU A 594 4.12 -15.36 38.21
N SER A 595 3.41 -15.93 39.19
CA SER A 595 3.94 -16.95 40.12
C SER A 595 3.14 -18.26 40.09
N VAL A 596 1.96 -18.27 39.47
CA VAL A 596 1.09 -19.46 39.31
C VAL A 596 0.90 -19.76 37.83
N CYS A 597 1.82 -20.50 37.22
CA CYS A 597 1.78 -20.86 35.78
C CYS A 597 1.78 -22.37 35.53
N ALA A 598 1.93 -23.20 36.56
CA ALA A 598 1.83 -24.66 36.48
C ALA A 598 0.37 -25.12 36.42
N VAL A 599 -0.39 -24.57 35.48
CA VAL A 599 -1.75 -25.00 35.14
C VAL A 599 -1.70 -26.26 34.28
N GLN A 600 -2.78 -27.05 34.26
CA GLN A 600 -2.77 -28.39 33.63
C GLN A 600 -2.28 -28.35 32.18
N SER A 601 -2.75 -27.38 31.39
CA SER A 601 -2.36 -27.23 29.98
C SER A 601 -0.87 -26.96 29.77
N ILE A 602 -0.23 -26.21 30.67
CA ILE A 602 1.21 -25.91 30.61
C ILE A 602 2.01 -27.12 31.09
N CYS A 603 1.56 -27.80 32.15
CA CYS A 603 2.18 -29.04 32.62
C CYS A 603 2.13 -30.14 31.56
N ASP A 604 0.98 -30.33 30.90
CA ASP A 604 0.81 -31.29 29.82
C ASP A 604 1.73 -30.98 28.63
N TYR A 605 1.90 -29.70 28.30
CA TYR A 605 2.81 -29.29 27.22
C TYR A 605 4.27 -29.56 27.55
N LEU A 606 4.71 -29.28 28.78
CA LEU A 606 6.10 -29.49 29.20
C LEU A 606 6.45 -30.99 29.35
N ASP A 607 5.48 -31.85 29.60
CA ASP A 607 5.68 -33.32 29.63
C ASP A 607 5.93 -33.92 28.23
N ILE A 608 5.67 -33.16 27.15
CA ILE A 608 5.96 -33.59 25.79
C ILE A 608 7.48 -33.65 25.58
N PRO A 609 8.04 -34.80 25.16
CA PRO A 609 9.48 -34.92 24.92
C PRO A 609 9.97 -33.92 23.86
N ASN A 610 10.97 -33.12 24.22
CA ASN A 610 11.50 -32.03 23.40
C ASN A 610 10.46 -30.94 23.05
N SER A 611 9.50 -30.68 23.94
CA SER A 611 8.63 -29.52 23.84
C SER A 611 9.45 -28.24 23.58
N ASN A 612 8.93 -27.35 22.72
CA ASN A 612 9.57 -26.06 22.46
C ASN A 612 8.96 -25.02 23.41
N ALA A 613 9.48 -24.93 24.63
CA ALA A 613 9.05 -23.98 25.65
C ALA A 613 10.19 -23.01 26.01
N SER A 614 9.90 -21.72 25.97
CA SER A 614 10.77 -20.66 26.47
C SER A 614 10.05 -19.90 27.58
N ILE A 615 10.45 -20.18 28.82
CA ILE A 615 9.91 -19.54 30.02
C ILE A 615 11.05 -18.76 30.69
N ALA A 616 10.92 -17.44 30.84
CA ALA A 616 11.99 -16.60 31.39
C ALA A 616 11.48 -15.27 31.96
N HIS A 617 12.21 -14.68 32.92
CA HIS A 617 11.93 -13.33 33.44
C HIS A 617 10.51 -13.16 34.03
N ASN A 618 9.96 -14.20 34.67
CA ASN A 618 8.73 -14.12 35.45
C ASN A 618 9.04 -14.23 36.96
N ALA A 619 8.02 -14.19 37.82
CA ALA A 619 8.23 -14.38 39.25
C ALA A 619 8.65 -15.82 39.59
N VAL A 620 9.13 -16.00 40.83
CA VAL A 620 9.58 -17.31 41.35
C VAL A 620 8.44 -18.32 41.26
N GLY A 621 8.73 -19.52 40.74
CA GLY A 621 7.75 -20.56 40.43
C GLY A 621 7.39 -20.61 38.94
N CYS A 622 7.68 -19.54 38.21
CA CYS A 622 7.48 -19.41 36.77
C CYS A 622 8.71 -18.86 36.05
N GLY A 623 9.87 -18.85 36.71
CA GLY A 623 11.08 -18.20 36.19
C GLY A 623 11.78 -18.96 35.07
N SER A 624 11.54 -20.26 34.93
CA SER A 624 12.15 -21.14 33.93
C SER A 624 11.31 -22.40 33.69
N PRO A 625 11.49 -23.16 32.58
CA PRO A 625 10.77 -24.41 32.36
C PRO A 625 10.94 -25.40 33.51
N ALA A 626 12.17 -25.54 34.03
CA ALA A 626 12.47 -26.42 35.17
C ALA A 626 11.72 -26.03 36.47
N GLU A 627 11.52 -24.74 36.73
CA GLU A 627 10.70 -24.31 37.88
C GLU A 627 9.24 -24.74 37.74
N VAL A 628 8.68 -24.61 36.53
CA VAL A 628 7.29 -24.98 36.24
C VAL A 628 7.13 -26.50 36.30
N GLU A 629 8.03 -27.26 35.69
CA GLU A 629 8.05 -28.73 35.77
C GLU A 629 8.08 -29.22 37.23
N MET A 630 8.92 -28.61 38.08
CA MET A 630 8.94 -28.93 39.51
C MET A 630 7.61 -28.62 40.21
N ALA A 631 6.96 -27.51 39.85
CA ALA A 631 5.64 -27.17 40.39
C ALA A 631 4.56 -28.15 39.93
N CYS A 632 4.62 -28.63 38.68
CA CYS A 632 3.72 -29.66 38.14
C CYS A 632 3.87 -31.02 38.84
N LEU A 633 5.04 -31.33 39.38
CA LEU A 633 5.32 -32.61 40.07
C LEU A 633 4.83 -32.66 41.52
N VAL A 634 4.42 -31.53 42.09
CA VAL A 634 3.86 -31.50 43.45
C VAL A 634 2.44 -32.06 43.37
N PRO A 635 2.16 -33.28 43.88
CA PRO A 635 0.81 -33.81 43.93
C PRO A 635 0.15 -33.19 45.16
N VAL A 636 -0.07 -31.88 45.12
CA VAL A 636 -1.03 -31.25 46.01
C VAL A 636 -2.22 -30.99 45.11
N GLN A 637 -3.22 -31.85 45.27
CA GLN A 637 -4.59 -31.42 45.05
C GLN A 637 -4.76 -30.18 45.94
N GLU A 638 -4.59 -28.99 45.36
CA GLU A 638 -5.09 -27.78 45.97
C GLU A 638 -6.60 -27.95 45.97
N ALA A 639 -7.11 -28.51 47.06
CA ALA A 639 -8.46 -28.22 47.47
C ALA A 639 -8.50 -26.71 47.72
N TYR A 640 -8.78 -25.95 46.66
CA TYR A 640 -9.42 -24.64 46.78
C TYR A 640 -10.77 -24.88 47.47
N THR A 641 -10.73 -24.98 48.79
CA THR A 641 -11.92 -25.02 49.63
C THR A 641 -11.68 -24.12 50.84
N GLY A 642 -12.11 -22.86 50.68
CA GLY A 642 -12.50 -21.99 51.79
C GLY A 642 -11.49 -20.91 52.18
N GLN A 643 -11.53 -19.77 51.47
CA GLN A 643 -11.26 -18.40 51.94
C GLN A 643 -10.49 -18.20 53.27
N VAL A 644 -9.27 -17.68 53.17
CA VAL A 644 -8.90 -16.28 53.52
C VAL A 644 -7.76 -15.86 52.58
N GLY A 645 -7.74 -14.60 52.12
CA GLY A 645 -6.58 -14.01 51.45
C GLY A 645 -5.41 -13.85 52.42
N LEU A 646 -4.78 -14.97 52.78
CA LEU A 646 -3.65 -15.03 53.68
C LEU A 646 -2.40 -14.57 52.90
N HIS A 647 -1.87 -13.41 53.24
CA HIS A 647 -0.60 -12.95 52.68
C HIS A 647 0.50 -13.07 53.73
N VAL A 648 1.63 -13.67 53.35
CA VAL A 648 2.80 -13.80 54.23
C VAL A 648 3.93 -12.90 53.72
N PHE A 649 4.33 -11.90 54.49
CA PHE A 649 5.37 -10.95 54.11
C PHE A 649 6.32 -10.61 55.27
N PRO A 650 7.59 -10.27 55.03
CA PRO A 650 8.28 -10.33 53.74
C PRO A 650 8.55 -11.78 53.32
N ASN A 651 8.29 -12.12 52.05
CA ASN A 651 8.60 -13.43 51.48
C ASN A 651 9.28 -13.20 50.12
N PRO A 652 10.62 -13.34 50.01
CA PRO A 652 11.55 -13.92 51.00
C PRO A 652 11.77 -13.07 52.26
N GLY A 653 12.04 -13.70 53.40
CA GLY A 653 12.23 -13.03 54.70
C GLY A 653 13.39 -13.60 55.52
N SER A 654 13.90 -12.83 56.49
CA SER A 654 15.06 -13.20 57.34
C SER A 654 14.70 -14.14 58.50
N GLY A 655 13.44 -14.57 58.59
CA GLY A 655 12.93 -15.40 59.68
C GLY A 655 11.72 -14.82 60.39
N ARG A 656 11.46 -13.52 60.31
CA ARG A 656 10.21 -12.93 60.82
C ARG A 656 9.25 -12.67 59.68
N PHE A 657 8.03 -13.18 59.82
CA PHE A 657 6.97 -13.03 58.83
C PHE A 657 5.69 -12.51 59.48
N THR A 658 4.94 -11.72 58.73
CA THR A 658 3.62 -11.22 59.08
C THR A 658 2.59 -11.96 58.24
N LEU A 659 1.57 -12.48 58.92
CA LEU A 659 0.38 -13.14 58.39
C LEU A 659 -0.75 -12.12 58.31
N GLU A 660 -1.07 -11.64 57.11
CA GLU A 660 -2.21 -10.77 56.87
C GLU A 660 -3.48 -11.60 56.68
N GLY A 661 -4.53 -11.31 57.44
CA GLY A 661 -5.80 -12.03 57.37
C GLY A 661 -6.06 -13.04 58.50
N LEU A 662 -5.09 -13.26 59.41
CA LEU A 662 -5.25 -14.10 60.61
C LEU A 662 -4.60 -13.43 61.83
N ASP A 663 -5.23 -13.51 62.99
CA ASP A 663 -4.79 -12.89 64.26
C ASP A 663 -4.47 -13.92 65.38
N GLY A 664 -4.37 -15.21 65.01
CA GLY A 664 -3.93 -16.29 65.88
C GLY A 664 -4.29 -17.67 65.33
N GLY A 665 -3.67 -18.73 65.83
CA GLY A 665 -3.93 -20.09 65.37
C GLY A 665 -2.86 -21.10 65.77
N GLN A 666 -2.97 -22.29 65.20
CA GLN A 666 -1.92 -23.32 65.20
C GLN A 666 -1.15 -23.22 63.88
N LEU A 667 0.18 -23.20 63.97
CA LEU A 667 1.09 -23.19 62.83
C LEU A 667 1.93 -24.47 62.87
N THR A 668 1.92 -25.22 61.77
CA THR A 668 2.83 -26.34 61.50
C THR A 668 3.71 -25.96 60.32
N VAL A 669 5.03 -25.90 60.55
CA VAL A 669 6.03 -25.56 59.53
C VAL A 669 6.64 -26.85 59.01
N LEU A 670 6.49 -27.11 57.72
CA LEU A 670 7.05 -28.25 57.02
C LEU A 670 8.26 -27.82 56.19
N ASP A 671 9.28 -28.68 56.08
CA ASP A 671 10.33 -28.48 55.07
C ASP A 671 9.88 -28.96 53.68
N GLN A 672 10.71 -28.72 52.66
CA GLN A 672 10.48 -29.16 51.28
C GLN A 672 10.31 -30.68 51.08
N LEU A 673 10.58 -31.50 52.10
CA LEU A 673 10.35 -32.95 52.08
C LEU A 673 9.10 -33.35 52.88
N GLY A 674 8.26 -32.38 53.28
CA GLY A 674 7.05 -32.60 54.07
C GLY A 674 7.31 -32.97 55.52
N ARG A 675 8.54 -32.77 56.03
CA ARG A 675 8.87 -33.08 57.43
C ARG A 675 8.55 -31.88 58.30
N ILE A 676 7.85 -32.12 59.41
CA ILE A 676 7.55 -31.10 60.41
C ILE A 676 8.87 -30.61 61.04
N ARG A 677 9.07 -29.29 60.98
CA ARG A 677 10.22 -28.57 61.54
C ARG A 677 9.89 -27.77 62.78
N LEU A 678 8.67 -27.25 62.84
CA LEU A 678 8.18 -26.48 63.96
C LEU A 678 6.67 -26.65 64.06
N GLU A 679 6.15 -26.78 65.27
CA GLU A 679 4.73 -26.64 65.55
C GLU A 679 4.55 -25.68 66.72
N MET A 680 3.69 -24.68 66.55
CA MET A 680 3.46 -23.69 67.58
C MET A 680 2.07 -23.09 67.50
N ALA A 681 1.55 -22.69 68.65
CA ALA A 681 0.45 -21.74 68.71
C ALA A 681 1.00 -20.31 68.55
N PHE A 682 0.30 -19.46 67.81
CA PHE A 682 0.63 -18.04 67.71
C PHE A 682 -0.59 -17.18 68.04
N ALA A 683 -0.34 -15.97 68.52
CA ALA A 683 -1.33 -14.95 68.82
C ALA A 683 -0.84 -13.62 68.25
N GLY A 684 -1.72 -12.93 67.50
CA GLY A 684 -1.35 -11.81 66.62
C GLY A 684 -1.02 -12.28 65.21
N SER A 685 -0.49 -11.36 64.40
CA SER A 685 -0.17 -11.59 62.97
C SER A 685 1.31 -11.92 62.73
N GLU A 686 2.20 -11.88 63.73
CA GLU A 686 3.63 -12.13 63.52
C GLU A 686 4.03 -13.57 63.89
N ILE A 687 4.85 -14.18 63.05
CA ILE A 687 5.49 -15.47 63.27
C ILE A 687 7.02 -15.36 63.16
N ASP A 688 7.74 -16.00 64.09
CA ASP A 688 9.20 -15.96 64.14
C ASP A 688 9.78 -17.37 63.91
N LEU A 689 10.39 -17.52 62.74
CA LEU A 689 11.11 -18.69 62.24
C LEU A 689 12.63 -18.45 62.21
N SER A 690 13.14 -17.44 62.93
CA SER A 690 14.56 -17.05 62.94
C SER A 690 15.51 -18.17 63.39
N GLU A 691 15.01 -19.19 64.08
CA GLU A 691 15.79 -20.37 64.51
C GLU A 691 15.92 -21.47 63.44
N LEU A 692 15.10 -21.46 62.39
CA LEU A 692 15.19 -22.46 61.31
C LEU A 692 16.37 -22.17 60.36
N PRO A 693 17.03 -23.15 59.73
CA PRO A 693 18.02 -22.86 58.69
C PRO A 693 17.42 -22.07 57.52
N ALA A 694 18.24 -21.36 56.74
CA ALA A 694 17.82 -20.80 55.46
C ALA A 694 17.28 -21.93 54.56
N GLY A 695 16.13 -21.72 53.92
CA GLY A 695 15.44 -22.75 53.16
C GLY A 695 13.97 -22.44 52.87
N VAL A 696 13.35 -23.29 52.06
CA VAL A 696 11.91 -23.23 51.73
C VAL A 696 11.12 -24.01 52.78
N TYR A 697 10.05 -23.38 53.27
CA TYR A 697 9.12 -23.97 54.22
C TYR A 697 7.68 -23.80 53.77
N TYR A 698 6.81 -24.72 54.19
CA TYR A 698 5.36 -24.63 54.01
C TYR A 698 4.70 -24.43 55.38
N LEU A 699 3.93 -23.37 55.51
CA LEU A 699 3.21 -22.99 56.72
C LEU A 699 1.78 -23.54 56.62
N GLN A 700 1.50 -24.61 57.34
CA GLN A 700 0.12 -25.08 57.53
C GLN A 700 -0.47 -24.36 58.73
N ILE A 701 -1.47 -23.53 58.50
CA ILE A 701 -2.07 -22.68 59.52
C ILE A 701 -3.50 -23.14 59.76
N ARG A 702 -3.90 -23.24 61.03
CA ARG A 702 -5.26 -23.56 61.45
C ARG A 702 -5.74 -22.57 62.51
N SER A 703 -6.78 -21.80 62.20
CA SER A 703 -7.43 -20.88 63.13
C SER A 703 -8.93 -21.16 63.21
N GLY A 704 -9.38 -21.78 64.31
CA GLY A 704 -10.76 -22.26 64.43
C GLY A 704 -11.13 -23.27 63.33
N ASN A 705 -12.08 -22.87 62.48
CA ASN A 705 -12.53 -23.65 61.31
C ASN A 705 -11.78 -23.29 60.01
N GLN A 706 -10.90 -22.29 60.03
CA GLN A 706 -10.10 -21.86 58.88
C GLN A 706 -8.80 -22.64 58.83
N TRP A 707 -8.36 -22.99 57.63
CA TRP A 707 -7.05 -23.58 57.37
C TRP A 707 -6.44 -22.98 56.11
N ALA A 708 -5.11 -22.84 56.07
CA ALA A 708 -4.37 -22.33 54.91
C ALA A 708 -3.00 -22.98 54.84
N VAL A 709 -2.42 -23.04 53.63
CA VAL A 709 -1.05 -23.50 53.41
C VAL A 709 -0.31 -22.44 52.60
N GLU A 710 0.75 -21.87 53.17
CA GLU A 710 1.53 -20.82 52.52
C GLU A 710 3.01 -21.21 52.40
N ARG A 711 3.61 -20.97 51.24
CA ARG A 711 5.03 -21.25 51.02
C ARG A 711 5.86 -20.03 51.38
N VAL A 712 6.84 -20.17 52.28
CA VAL A 712 7.77 -19.09 52.65
C VAL A 712 9.23 -19.48 52.37
N LEU A 713 10.01 -18.49 51.90
CA LEU A 713 11.46 -18.60 51.77
C LEU A 713 12.14 -17.85 52.91
N LYS A 714 12.86 -18.60 53.75
CA LYS A 714 13.75 -18.03 54.77
C LYS A 714 15.16 -17.89 54.20
N GLN A 715 15.72 -16.68 54.25
CA GLN A 715 17.10 -16.38 53.84
C GLN A 715 18.06 -16.28 55.02
#